data_AF-A0A2E4PTL4-F1
#
_entry.id   AF-A0A2E4PTL4-F1
#
_cell.length_a   1.000
_cell.length_b   1.000
_cell.length_c   1.000
_cell.angle_alpha   90.00
_cell.angle_beta   90.00
_cell.angle_gamma   90.00
#
_symmetry.space_group_name_H-M   'P 1'
#
loop_
_entity.id
_entity.type
_entity.pdbx_description
1 polymer ?
#
loop_
_entity_poly.entity_id
_entity_poly.type
_entity_poly.pdbx_seq_one_letter_code
_entity_poly.pdbx_strand_id
1 'polypeptide(L)'
;MTIELRPVTDDNFIEWRKTVRHGFGEHVHPDDIVRLRNDRAELDRLVAAVDTKSNRIIGTGGADSYSLTVPGGATVPMAGVAYMTTSVTHRRQGAFSNMMTYIHHAARERGDIISGLWASQSNLYGRFDYGLSINSYDWEIDPRFGDFSHFPNADASNGSTEITFIDADEAGVVLPGIYERMHRQTSGSVDRSSRRWRYQLFDEERVRQGASPLFFAVCEEGGQQTGYVSYRMRRQGDSDMGTLEVIEQVSTTDAAHAAIWRFLLDFDLVGKITAINRPSDDSLWWMLSNPRRLIRKSHDALWVRLLDIPKALEARTYNADGMLKIGLLSDAQPESAGTYVIEIDDSRCSVKKTTDRPDVVMTPADLSAMYLGGVGPGPLFGAGRIKETTAGSLLKLTAMFNTDSDPWCAHYFYGRGLITHTMTIEYRQITAAEHRRFGVAVERGFGEHYEPNHDRFQLDKRTLTPEMTICAFDDGEIVGTSGAFPLESIVPGGRTIGNAGITAVTVAATHRRQGLLTNMMKRLLERERDIGQPVASLWASESNIYGRFGYGMSIQHQVFNIDTRKAGLSSCPEISGNLRYVDISEARKVFPQVWESAAEMHSGFPRCDDNHWDRMMAGFSEKSGWGKPWFVVYEENKTALGFAIYYLKSPSDGQITNPHGVVNADMIIHSSPASHAALWKHLLNIDLYDRLSTWRSSSDDSLPWMLADLRQLERRPYDAVWYRLLDVAEALSARTYLTSGTLIFEVEDSFIPEWGGRYELSGGPDGSRCTSTRKFPDITLPSATLATIYLGGANLRDLERAGRAEENTEGAIELAEAMFATVRAPWCPMMF
;
A
#
# COMPACT_ATOMS: atom_id res chain seq x y z
N MET A 1 19.66 47.04 -21.86
CA MET A 1 19.23 45.90 -21.01
C MET A 1 20.49 45.18 -20.54
N THR A 2 20.60 44.80 -19.27
CA THR A 2 21.77 44.06 -18.75
C THR A 2 21.44 42.60 -18.46
N ILE A 3 20.69 41.98 -19.38
CA ILE A 3 20.40 40.54 -19.37
C ILE A 3 20.75 40.01 -20.76
N GLU A 4 21.59 38.98 -20.80
CA GLU A 4 22.11 38.34 -22.01
C GLU A 4 21.70 36.85 -22.01
N LEU A 5 21.33 36.30 -23.17
CA LEU A 5 21.12 34.86 -23.31
C LEU A 5 22.42 34.17 -23.69
N ARG A 6 22.80 33.12 -22.96
CA ARG A 6 23.99 32.32 -23.22
C ARG A 6 23.63 30.82 -23.35
N PRO A 7 24.35 30.06 -24.19
CA PRO A 7 24.21 28.61 -24.21
C PRO A 7 24.68 28.01 -22.88
N VAL A 8 24.12 26.86 -22.51
CA VAL A 8 24.59 26.10 -21.36
C VAL A 8 25.70 25.17 -21.83
N THR A 9 26.85 25.22 -21.15
CA THR A 9 28.01 24.37 -21.37
C THR A 9 28.32 23.61 -20.10
N ASP A 10 29.24 22.65 -20.14
CA ASP A 10 29.68 21.94 -18.94
C ASP A 10 30.19 22.90 -17.84
N ASP A 11 30.83 24.01 -18.22
CA ASP A 11 31.37 25.02 -17.29
C ASP A 11 30.29 25.73 -16.47
N ASN A 12 29.10 25.93 -17.03
CA ASN A 12 28.02 26.67 -16.37
C ASN A 12 26.80 25.80 -16.01
N PHE A 13 26.80 24.51 -16.35
CA PHE A 13 25.68 23.60 -16.13
C PHE A 13 25.31 23.44 -14.65
N ILE A 14 26.30 23.39 -13.76
CA ILE A 14 26.05 23.25 -12.31
C ILE A 14 25.33 24.49 -11.77
N GLU A 15 25.79 25.69 -12.12
CA GLU A 15 25.13 26.94 -11.73
C GLU A 15 23.73 27.00 -12.34
N TRP A 16 23.59 26.67 -13.63
CA TRP A 16 22.31 26.64 -14.32
C TRP A 16 21.32 25.71 -13.61
N ARG A 17 21.73 24.49 -13.27
CA ARG A 17 20.87 23.52 -12.59
C ARG A 17 20.49 23.95 -11.18
N LYS A 18 21.41 24.56 -10.42
CA LYS A 18 21.10 25.17 -9.13
C LYS A 18 20.05 26.27 -9.29
N THR A 19 20.20 27.13 -10.29
CA THR A 19 19.22 28.20 -10.57
C THR A 19 17.86 27.64 -10.96
N VAL A 20 17.79 26.53 -11.72
CA VAL A 20 16.51 25.82 -11.98
C VAL A 20 15.84 25.48 -10.65
N ARG A 21 16.52 24.81 -9.71
CA ARG A 21 15.89 24.39 -8.45
C ARG A 21 15.56 25.54 -7.52
N HIS A 22 16.40 26.57 -7.45
CA HIS A 22 16.10 27.80 -6.71
C HIS A 22 14.81 28.47 -7.22
N GLY A 23 14.53 28.42 -8.53
CA GLY A 23 13.29 28.92 -9.10
C GLY A 23 12.02 28.21 -8.59
N PHE A 24 12.15 26.97 -8.14
CA PHE A 24 11.08 26.18 -7.52
C PHE A 24 11.13 26.19 -5.99
N GLY A 25 12.01 26.99 -5.38
CA GLY A 25 12.17 27.04 -3.92
C GLY A 25 12.91 25.84 -3.32
N GLU A 26 13.65 25.10 -4.15
CA GLU A 26 14.35 23.87 -3.75
C GLU A 26 15.87 24.04 -3.83
N HIS A 27 16.59 23.31 -2.97
CA HIS A 27 18.02 23.04 -3.18
C HIS A 27 18.19 21.72 -3.94
N VAL A 28 19.16 21.65 -4.84
CA VAL A 28 19.46 20.44 -5.60
C VAL A 28 20.53 19.61 -4.89
N HIS A 29 20.30 18.30 -4.77
CA HIS A 29 21.35 17.38 -4.34
C HIS A 29 22.44 17.30 -5.43
N PRO A 30 23.75 17.28 -5.10
CA PRO A 30 24.82 17.18 -6.09
C PRO A 30 24.64 16.03 -7.08
N ASP A 31 24.22 14.85 -6.61
CA ASP A 31 24.00 13.68 -7.46
C ASP A 31 22.85 13.87 -8.46
N ASP A 32 21.84 14.69 -8.12
CA ASP A 32 20.77 15.02 -9.08
C ASP A 32 21.22 15.97 -10.19
N ILE A 33 22.31 16.72 -9.97
CA ILE A 33 22.96 17.51 -11.03
C ILE A 33 23.67 16.55 -11.99
N VAL A 34 24.47 15.62 -11.46
CA VAL A 34 25.21 14.62 -12.24
C VAL A 34 24.24 13.74 -13.03
N ARG A 35 23.19 13.24 -12.39
CA ARG A 35 22.15 12.43 -13.02
C ARG A 35 21.42 13.17 -14.13
N LEU A 36 21.02 14.42 -13.90
CA LEU A 36 20.41 15.22 -14.96
C LEU A 36 21.37 15.39 -16.15
N ARG A 37 22.65 15.70 -15.87
CA ARG A 37 23.67 15.89 -16.92
C ARG A 37 23.87 14.63 -17.77
N ASN A 38 23.92 13.48 -17.12
CA ASN A 38 24.24 12.20 -17.75
C ASN A 38 23.05 11.55 -18.44
N ASP A 39 21.83 11.71 -17.91
CA ASP A 39 20.70 10.87 -18.30
C ASP A 39 19.54 11.63 -18.95
N ARG A 40 19.58 12.96 -19.03
CA ARG A 40 18.54 13.71 -19.77
C ARG A 40 19.01 14.96 -20.49
N ALA A 41 19.89 15.75 -19.89
CA ALA A 41 20.26 17.06 -20.44
C ALA A 41 20.90 16.95 -21.83
N GLU A 42 20.37 17.74 -22.75
CA GLU A 42 20.89 18.01 -24.10
C GLU A 42 21.39 19.46 -24.11
N LEU A 43 22.68 19.68 -23.83
CA LEU A 43 23.23 21.01 -23.54
C LEU A 43 22.99 22.03 -24.68
N ASP A 44 23.03 21.57 -25.92
CA ASP A 44 22.77 22.34 -27.13
C ASP A 44 21.31 22.82 -27.25
N ARG A 45 20.41 22.28 -26.41
CA ARG A 45 19.01 22.72 -26.31
C ARG A 45 18.70 23.51 -25.05
N LEU A 46 19.70 23.83 -24.24
CA LEU A 46 19.54 24.59 -23.00
C LEU A 46 20.03 26.04 -23.16
N VAL A 47 19.35 26.96 -22.47
CA VAL A 47 19.66 28.39 -22.46
C VAL A 47 19.67 28.94 -21.03
N ALA A 48 20.58 29.87 -20.79
CA ALA A 48 20.71 30.63 -19.55
C ALA A 48 20.47 32.12 -19.84
N ALA A 49 19.66 32.78 -19.04
CA ALA A 49 19.62 34.24 -18.97
C ALA A 49 20.57 34.72 -17.88
N VAL A 50 21.57 35.52 -18.25
CA VAL A 50 22.64 35.99 -17.36
C VAL A 50 22.52 37.49 -17.15
N ASP A 51 22.56 37.93 -15.89
CA ASP A 51 22.68 39.36 -15.59
C ASP A 51 24.14 39.80 -15.85
N THR A 52 24.33 40.71 -16.80
CA THR A 52 25.67 41.13 -17.24
C THR A 52 26.41 41.97 -16.19
N LYS A 53 25.72 42.45 -15.15
CA LYS A 53 26.35 43.18 -14.03
C LYS A 53 26.94 42.25 -12.98
N SER A 54 26.17 41.26 -12.55
CA SER A 54 26.61 40.29 -11.53
C SER A 54 27.30 39.07 -12.12
N ASN A 55 27.19 38.87 -13.44
CA ASN A 55 27.61 37.67 -14.16
C ASN A 55 27.02 36.36 -13.58
N ARG A 56 25.79 36.43 -13.05
CA ARG A 56 25.07 35.27 -12.49
C ARG A 56 23.94 34.84 -13.41
N ILE A 57 23.65 33.54 -13.42
CA ILE A 57 22.47 32.99 -14.09
C ILE A 57 21.22 33.39 -13.30
N ILE A 58 20.37 34.22 -13.93
CA ILE A 58 19.12 34.74 -13.34
C ILE A 58 17.87 34.13 -13.97
N GLY A 59 18.01 33.32 -15.02
CA GLY A 59 16.92 32.57 -15.64
C GLY A 59 17.43 31.36 -16.39
N THR A 60 16.59 30.35 -16.50
CA THR A 60 16.91 29.06 -17.11
C THR A 60 15.78 28.63 -18.03
N GLY A 61 16.12 27.87 -19.06
CA GLY A 61 15.15 27.25 -19.94
C GLY A 61 15.82 26.27 -20.89
N GLY A 62 15.01 25.47 -21.58
CA GLY A 62 15.49 24.61 -22.64
C GLY A 62 14.39 23.71 -23.17
N ALA A 63 14.76 22.80 -24.06
CA ALA A 63 13.86 21.79 -24.58
C ALA A 63 14.53 20.42 -24.63
N ASP A 64 13.77 19.38 -24.30
CA ASP A 64 14.10 17.99 -24.55
C ASP A 64 13.67 17.58 -25.96
N SER A 65 14.41 16.67 -26.60
CA SER A 65 13.98 16.07 -27.86
C SER A 65 12.99 14.94 -27.63
N TYR A 66 11.86 14.99 -28.34
CA TYR A 66 10.86 13.92 -28.37
C TYR A 66 10.33 13.68 -29.78
N SER A 67 9.78 12.50 -29.99
CA SER A 67 8.90 12.14 -31.09
C SER A 67 7.47 12.03 -30.53
N LEU A 68 6.53 12.83 -31.02
CA LEU A 68 5.14 12.85 -30.58
C LEU A 68 4.27 12.07 -31.57
N THR A 69 3.50 11.10 -31.07
CA THR A 69 2.49 10.39 -31.87
C THR A 69 1.27 11.29 -32.07
N VAL A 70 0.82 11.41 -33.31
CA VAL A 70 -0.37 12.22 -33.69
C VAL A 70 -1.51 11.29 -34.13
N PRO A 71 -2.76 11.80 -34.25
CA PRO A 71 -3.87 10.97 -34.72
C PRO A 71 -3.53 10.25 -36.04
N GLY A 72 -3.79 8.94 -36.09
CA GLY A 72 -3.39 8.08 -37.20
C GLY A 72 -2.05 7.35 -37.02
N GLY A 73 -1.35 7.57 -35.89
CA GLY A 73 -0.17 6.79 -35.50
C GLY A 73 1.16 7.25 -36.12
N ALA A 74 1.15 8.30 -36.93
CA ALA A 74 2.38 8.95 -37.38
C ALA A 74 3.07 9.67 -36.22
N THR A 75 4.38 9.87 -36.33
CA THR A 75 5.16 10.58 -35.31
C THR A 75 5.82 11.84 -35.87
N VAL A 76 5.82 12.93 -35.10
CA VAL A 76 6.44 14.21 -35.47
C VAL A 76 7.48 14.65 -34.44
N PRO A 77 8.60 15.28 -34.85
CA PRO A 77 9.60 15.81 -33.92
C PRO A 77 9.01 16.93 -33.07
N MET A 78 9.20 16.83 -31.77
CA MET A 78 8.69 17.73 -30.77
C MET A 78 9.80 18.28 -29.86
N ALA A 79 9.84 19.61 -29.71
CA ALA A 79 10.61 20.28 -28.67
C ALA A 79 9.82 20.31 -27.35
N GLY A 80 10.16 19.44 -26.40
CA GLY A 80 9.56 19.39 -25.07
C GLY A 80 10.14 20.45 -24.14
N VAL A 81 9.50 21.61 -24.01
CA VAL A 81 10.01 22.73 -23.20
C VAL A 81 10.06 22.35 -21.72
N ALA A 82 11.21 22.58 -21.10
CA ALA A 82 11.50 22.23 -19.72
C ALA A 82 12.42 23.25 -19.05
N TYR A 83 12.61 23.09 -17.74
CA TYR A 83 13.59 23.86 -16.93
C TYR A 83 13.37 25.37 -16.90
N MET A 84 12.15 25.82 -17.21
CA MET A 84 11.82 27.24 -17.30
C MET A 84 11.73 27.89 -15.92
N THR A 85 12.69 28.76 -15.59
CA THR A 85 12.65 29.57 -14.37
C THR A 85 13.18 30.98 -14.59
N THR A 86 12.74 31.93 -13.76
CA THR A 86 13.34 33.27 -13.69
C THR A 86 13.40 33.69 -12.23
N SER A 87 14.56 34.16 -11.81
CA SER A 87 14.82 34.62 -10.45
C SER A 87 13.80 35.68 -10.02
N VAL A 88 13.33 35.58 -8.78
CA VAL A 88 12.37 36.52 -8.19
C VAL A 88 12.87 37.97 -8.23
N THR A 89 14.18 38.19 -8.15
CA THR A 89 14.80 39.52 -8.20
C THR A 89 14.83 40.13 -9.61
N HIS A 90 14.51 39.35 -10.64
CA HIS A 90 14.60 39.75 -12.05
C HIS A 90 13.30 39.47 -12.84
N ARG A 91 12.17 39.28 -12.14
CA ARG A 91 10.86 39.11 -12.80
C ARG A 91 10.43 40.39 -13.52
N ARG A 92 9.63 40.21 -14.58
CA ARG A 92 9.05 41.29 -15.41
C ARG A 92 10.07 42.17 -16.15
N GLN A 93 11.29 41.66 -16.37
CA GLN A 93 12.35 42.35 -17.12
C GLN A 93 12.60 41.73 -18.51
N GLY A 94 11.70 40.88 -19.01
CA GLY A 94 11.76 40.30 -20.36
C GLY A 94 12.56 38.99 -20.50
N ALA A 95 13.33 38.56 -19.48
CA ALA A 95 14.17 37.35 -19.55
C ALA A 95 13.41 36.07 -19.99
N PHE A 96 12.24 35.80 -19.37
CA PHE A 96 11.41 34.63 -19.70
C PHE A 96 10.93 34.66 -21.15
N SER A 97 10.38 35.79 -21.60
CA SER A 97 9.90 35.96 -22.97
C SER A 97 11.03 35.78 -23.99
N ASN A 98 12.20 36.36 -23.73
CA ASN A 98 13.36 36.22 -24.61
C ASN A 98 13.83 34.77 -24.69
N MET A 99 13.88 34.03 -23.57
CA MET A 99 14.22 32.60 -23.57
C MET A 99 13.21 31.76 -24.34
N MET A 100 11.90 32.00 -24.16
CA MET A 100 10.86 31.27 -24.91
C MET A 100 10.98 31.51 -26.42
N THR A 101 11.14 32.77 -26.84
CA THR A 101 11.35 33.11 -28.26
C THR A 101 12.60 32.41 -28.82
N TYR A 102 13.70 32.41 -28.06
CA TYR A 102 14.92 31.70 -28.44
C TYR A 102 14.68 30.19 -28.60
N ILE A 103 14.02 29.56 -27.63
CA ILE A 103 13.74 28.12 -27.65
C ILE A 103 12.87 27.74 -28.86
N HIS A 104 11.84 28.54 -29.17
CA HIS A 104 10.97 28.31 -30.33
C HIS A 104 11.69 28.49 -31.66
N HIS A 105 12.53 29.51 -31.78
CA HIS A 105 13.34 29.73 -32.99
C HIS A 105 14.30 28.56 -33.21
N ALA A 106 15.06 28.21 -32.17
CA ALA A 106 16.00 27.10 -32.22
C ALA A 106 15.31 25.76 -32.52
N ALA A 107 14.09 25.55 -32.01
CA ALA A 107 13.28 24.37 -32.34
C ALA A 107 12.94 24.30 -33.83
N ARG A 108 12.50 25.41 -34.43
CA ARG A 108 12.23 25.45 -35.88
C ARG A 108 13.47 25.23 -36.72
N GLU A 109 14.60 25.81 -36.34
CA GLU A 109 15.87 25.60 -37.05
C GLU A 109 16.31 24.14 -37.03
N ARG A 110 16.01 23.40 -35.94
CA ARG A 110 16.24 21.95 -35.86
C ARG A 110 15.22 21.11 -36.62
N GLY A 111 14.14 21.70 -37.10
CA GLY A 111 13.06 21.01 -37.79
C GLY A 111 11.99 20.41 -36.87
N ASP A 112 11.93 20.82 -35.59
CA ASP A 112 10.83 20.45 -34.70
C ASP A 112 9.50 21.01 -35.28
N ILE A 113 8.50 20.16 -35.46
CA ILE A 113 7.19 20.53 -36.02
C ILE A 113 6.28 21.08 -34.90
N ILE A 114 6.49 20.59 -33.69
CA ILE A 114 5.66 20.89 -32.53
C ILE A 114 6.55 21.27 -31.34
N SER A 115 6.05 22.14 -30.47
CA SER A 115 6.60 22.31 -29.13
C SER A 115 5.57 21.91 -28.08
N GLY A 116 5.97 21.08 -27.12
CA GLY A 116 5.09 20.56 -26.06
C GLY A 116 5.60 20.93 -24.68
N LEU A 117 4.71 21.11 -23.70
CA LEU A 117 5.09 21.31 -22.30
C LEU A 117 4.01 20.88 -21.32
N TRP A 118 4.44 20.65 -20.08
CA TRP A 118 3.58 20.58 -18.91
C TRP A 118 3.53 21.95 -18.24
N ALA A 119 2.35 22.56 -18.15
CA ALA A 119 2.21 23.92 -17.64
C ALA A 119 2.21 23.92 -16.11
N SER A 120 3.22 24.53 -15.49
CA SER A 120 3.18 24.85 -14.05
C SER A 120 2.26 26.04 -13.73
N GLN A 121 2.01 26.91 -14.71
CA GLN A 121 1.10 28.05 -14.64
C GLN A 121 0.46 28.27 -16.02
N SER A 122 -0.81 27.87 -16.17
CA SER A 122 -1.55 27.89 -17.45
C SER A 122 -1.58 29.28 -18.12
N ASN A 123 -1.79 30.35 -17.34
CA ASN A 123 -1.87 31.73 -17.85
C ASN A 123 -0.56 32.24 -18.48
N LEU A 124 0.58 31.63 -18.17
CA LEU A 124 1.88 32.08 -18.66
C LEU A 124 2.13 31.65 -20.11
N TYR A 125 1.77 30.42 -20.45
CA TYR A 125 2.13 29.80 -21.73
C TYR A 125 1.13 30.11 -22.86
N GLY A 126 -0.14 30.40 -22.54
CA GLY A 126 -1.12 30.84 -23.54
C GLY A 126 -0.69 32.13 -24.28
N ARG A 127 0.14 32.97 -23.66
CA ARG A 127 0.73 34.17 -24.30
C ARG A 127 1.74 33.86 -25.40
N PHE A 128 2.17 32.61 -25.50
CA PHE A 128 3.07 32.09 -26.52
C PHE A 128 2.36 31.03 -27.37
N ASP A 129 1.06 31.22 -27.63
CA ASP A 129 0.18 30.35 -28.42
C ASP A 129 0.20 28.86 -28.08
N TYR A 130 0.48 28.50 -26.82
CA TYR A 130 0.27 27.12 -26.37
C TYR A 130 -1.22 26.88 -26.11
N GLY A 131 -1.75 25.79 -26.67
CA GLY A 131 -3.09 25.28 -26.42
C GLY A 131 -3.07 24.02 -25.57
N LEU A 132 -3.95 23.96 -24.56
CA LEU A 132 -4.19 22.75 -23.79
C LEU A 132 -4.74 21.65 -24.71
N SER A 133 -3.96 20.59 -24.93
CA SER A 133 -4.28 19.54 -25.91
C SER A 133 -4.64 18.20 -25.27
N ILE A 134 -4.15 17.96 -24.05
CA ILE A 134 -4.42 16.74 -23.28
C ILE A 134 -4.80 17.13 -21.85
N ASN A 135 -5.94 16.63 -21.40
CA ASN A 135 -6.29 16.56 -19.98
C ASN A 135 -6.00 15.15 -19.46
N SER A 136 -5.56 15.06 -18.21
CA SER A 136 -5.37 13.79 -17.52
C SER A 136 -6.14 13.78 -16.20
N TYR A 137 -6.26 12.60 -15.61
CA TYR A 137 -6.94 12.41 -14.35
C TYR A 137 -6.05 11.75 -13.32
N ASP A 138 -6.06 12.29 -12.10
CA ASP A 138 -5.56 11.59 -10.93
C ASP A 138 -6.72 10.84 -10.27
N TRP A 139 -6.50 9.55 -10.04
CA TRP A 139 -7.48 8.62 -9.54
C TRP A 139 -7.22 8.24 -8.09
N GLU A 140 -8.30 8.02 -7.37
CA GLU A 140 -8.29 7.49 -6.02
C GLU A 140 -9.46 6.51 -5.85
N ILE A 141 -9.17 5.30 -5.39
CA ILE A 141 -10.19 4.28 -5.12
C ILE A 141 -9.83 3.50 -3.86
N ASP A 142 -10.84 3.17 -3.07
CA ASP A 142 -10.73 2.17 -2.01
C ASP A 142 -10.95 0.78 -2.64
N PRO A 143 -9.96 -0.13 -2.61
CA PRO A 143 -10.01 -1.39 -3.33
C PRO A 143 -11.18 -2.29 -2.92
N ARG A 144 -11.78 -2.08 -1.74
CA ARG A 144 -12.99 -2.81 -1.30
C ARG A 144 -14.20 -2.54 -2.19
N PHE A 145 -14.15 -1.51 -3.04
CA PHE A 145 -15.16 -1.21 -4.05
C PHE A 145 -14.66 -1.44 -5.49
N GLY A 146 -13.60 -2.24 -5.65
CA GLY A 146 -12.93 -2.53 -6.92
C GLY A 146 -13.62 -3.59 -7.79
N ASP A 147 -14.73 -4.18 -7.37
CA ASP A 147 -15.38 -5.26 -8.12
C ASP A 147 -15.82 -4.81 -9.52
N PHE A 148 -15.56 -5.64 -10.53
CA PHE A 148 -15.97 -5.38 -11.91
C PHE A 148 -17.39 -5.90 -12.18
N SER A 149 -18.21 -5.08 -12.84
CA SER A 149 -19.53 -5.49 -13.36
C SER A 149 -19.50 -5.89 -14.84
N HIS A 150 -18.46 -5.46 -15.55
CA HIS A 150 -18.27 -5.71 -16.97
C HIS A 150 -16.80 -6.05 -17.20
N PHE A 151 -16.54 -6.89 -18.21
CA PHE A 151 -15.20 -7.21 -18.66
C PHE A 151 -15.06 -6.78 -20.12
N PRO A 152 -13.85 -6.43 -20.58
CA PRO A 152 -13.59 -6.24 -22.01
C PRO A 152 -14.06 -7.46 -22.80
N ASN A 153 -14.50 -7.23 -24.04
CA ASN A 153 -15.17 -8.23 -24.88
C ASN A 153 -14.36 -9.54 -24.93
N ALA A 154 -14.90 -10.61 -24.34
CA ALA A 154 -14.21 -11.89 -24.10
C ALA A 154 -13.92 -12.73 -25.37
N ASP A 155 -14.20 -12.18 -26.56
CA ASP A 155 -14.00 -12.86 -27.85
C ASP A 155 -12.62 -12.62 -28.48
N ALA A 156 -11.73 -11.84 -27.84
CA ALA A 156 -10.36 -11.65 -28.30
C ALA A 156 -9.35 -12.34 -27.37
N SER A 157 -8.94 -13.54 -27.80
CA SER A 157 -7.88 -14.39 -27.26
C SER A 157 -8.31 -15.43 -26.20
N ASN A 158 -8.23 -16.70 -26.60
CA ASN A 158 -8.21 -17.89 -25.73
C ASN A 158 -6.92 -17.95 -24.86
N GLY A 159 -6.26 -16.81 -24.62
CA GLY A 159 -5.01 -16.73 -23.87
C GLY A 159 -5.28 -16.36 -22.42
N SER A 160 -4.82 -17.16 -21.47
CA SER A 160 -4.74 -16.74 -20.07
C SER A 160 -3.79 -15.53 -19.97
N THR A 161 -4.25 -14.43 -19.37
CA THR A 161 -3.37 -13.33 -18.97
C THR A 161 -2.65 -13.70 -17.67
N GLU A 162 -1.34 -13.53 -17.63
CA GLU A 162 -0.50 -13.77 -16.46
C GLU A 162 0.17 -12.46 -16.03
N ILE A 163 0.36 -12.24 -14.72
CA ILE A 163 1.04 -11.06 -14.18
C ILE A 163 2.21 -11.51 -13.32
N THR A 164 3.40 -11.02 -13.65
CA THR A 164 4.65 -11.49 -13.04
C THR A 164 5.47 -10.33 -12.50
N PHE A 165 6.05 -10.53 -11.30
CA PHE A 165 7.03 -9.60 -10.72
C PHE A 165 8.34 -9.61 -11.52
N ILE A 166 8.88 -8.42 -11.74
CA ILE A 166 10.24 -8.17 -12.25
C ILE A 166 10.83 -7.00 -11.45
N ASP A 167 12.09 -6.60 -11.66
CA ASP A 167 12.57 -5.32 -11.12
C ASP A 167 13.15 -4.32 -12.14
N ALA A 168 12.53 -3.15 -12.12
CA ALA A 168 13.09 -1.82 -11.98
C ALA A 168 14.21 -1.24 -12.87
N ASP A 169 15.22 -1.99 -13.32
CA ASP A 169 16.18 -1.51 -14.35
C ASP A 169 16.63 -2.65 -15.31
N GLU A 170 16.07 -3.86 -15.14
CA GLU A 170 15.84 -4.84 -16.21
C GLU A 170 14.32 -5.00 -16.50
N ALA A 171 13.45 -4.48 -15.63
CA ALA A 171 12.34 -3.64 -16.12
C ALA A 171 12.86 -2.53 -17.05
N GLY A 172 14.06 -2.00 -16.81
CA GLY A 172 14.79 -1.15 -17.76
C GLY A 172 15.16 -1.83 -19.08
N VAL A 173 14.98 -3.15 -19.20
CA VAL A 173 15.06 -3.90 -20.45
C VAL A 173 13.66 -4.18 -21.02
N VAL A 174 12.71 -4.61 -20.18
CA VAL A 174 11.37 -5.06 -20.61
C VAL A 174 10.41 -3.89 -20.90
N LEU A 175 10.29 -2.94 -19.98
CA LEU A 175 9.32 -1.84 -20.07
C LEU A 175 9.48 -0.97 -21.33
N PRO A 176 10.72 -0.64 -21.78
CA PRO A 176 10.91 0.13 -23.01
C PRO A 176 10.18 -0.46 -24.23
N GLY A 177 10.21 -1.80 -24.38
CA GLY A 177 9.57 -2.48 -25.50
C GLY A 177 8.04 -2.39 -25.45
N ILE A 178 7.45 -2.52 -24.25
CA ILE A 178 6.00 -2.41 -24.05
C ILE A 178 5.55 -0.97 -24.26
N TYR A 179 6.27 -0.01 -23.67
CA TYR A 179 5.98 1.42 -23.80
C TYR A 179 6.05 1.90 -25.24
N GLU A 180 7.06 1.46 -26.02
CA GLU A 180 7.20 1.83 -27.43
C GLU A 180 6.01 1.36 -28.28
N ARG A 181 5.44 0.18 -27.96
CA ARG A 181 4.20 -0.29 -28.63
C ARG A 181 3.01 0.59 -28.29
N MET A 182 2.82 0.94 -27.01
CA MET A 182 1.78 1.89 -26.61
C MET A 182 2.00 3.26 -27.27
N HIS A 183 3.24 3.76 -27.28
CA HIS A 183 3.61 5.04 -27.88
C HIS A 183 3.13 5.16 -29.33
N ARG A 184 3.28 4.11 -30.14
CA ARG A 184 2.84 4.09 -31.55
C ARG A 184 1.32 4.07 -31.73
N GLN A 185 0.58 3.58 -30.73
CA GLN A 185 -0.87 3.41 -30.80
C GLN A 185 -1.63 4.58 -30.15
N THR A 186 -0.98 5.34 -29.27
CA THR A 186 -1.61 6.40 -28.48
C THR A 186 -1.26 7.80 -28.99
N SER A 187 -2.26 8.50 -29.56
CA SER A 187 -2.14 9.93 -29.87
C SER A 187 -1.72 10.72 -28.62
N GLY A 188 -0.77 11.64 -28.76
CA GLY A 188 -0.26 12.45 -27.64
C GLY A 188 0.88 11.80 -26.84
N SER A 189 1.21 10.53 -27.10
CA SER A 189 2.33 9.86 -26.45
C SER A 189 3.68 10.32 -27.03
N VAL A 190 4.74 10.28 -26.21
CA VAL A 190 6.11 10.66 -26.61
C VAL A 190 7.09 9.52 -26.36
N ASP A 191 8.15 9.44 -27.16
CA ASP A 191 9.19 8.42 -27.03
C ASP A 191 10.04 8.57 -25.75
N ARG A 192 10.78 7.51 -25.41
CA ARG A 192 11.75 7.48 -24.31
C ARG A 192 13.06 6.86 -24.77
N SER A 193 14.11 7.67 -24.82
CA SER A 193 15.48 7.16 -25.00
C SER A 193 15.94 6.31 -23.81
N SER A 194 16.98 5.49 -23.99
CA SER A 194 17.59 4.71 -22.90
C SER A 194 18.07 5.59 -21.74
N ARG A 195 18.61 6.77 -22.05
CA ARG A 195 18.96 7.80 -21.04
C ARG A 195 17.71 8.25 -20.26
N ARG A 196 16.62 8.56 -20.98
CA ARG A 196 15.32 8.95 -20.39
C ARG A 196 14.72 7.83 -19.52
N TRP A 197 14.88 6.55 -19.90
CA TRP A 197 14.51 5.40 -19.06
C TRP A 197 15.32 5.33 -17.77
N ARG A 198 16.67 5.36 -17.81
CA ARG A 198 17.49 5.37 -16.57
C ARG A 198 17.14 6.53 -15.64
N TYR A 199 16.82 7.70 -16.21
CA TYR A 199 16.34 8.84 -15.42
C TYR A 199 14.98 8.58 -14.75
N GLN A 200 14.12 7.83 -15.41
CA GLN A 200 12.86 7.34 -14.85
C GLN A 200 13.02 6.03 -14.05
N LEU A 201 14.23 5.43 -13.93
CA LEU A 201 14.48 4.07 -13.41
C LEU A 201 15.64 3.96 -12.39
N PHE A 202 15.83 4.97 -11.52
CA PHE A 202 16.86 4.97 -10.45
C PHE A 202 16.31 5.40 -9.06
N ASP A 203 15.84 4.49 -8.18
CA ASP A 203 14.99 4.65 -6.94
C ASP A 203 15.77 4.68 -5.63
N GLU A 204 16.45 5.80 -5.36
CA GLU A 204 17.13 6.00 -4.09
C GLU A 204 16.17 6.46 -3.00
N GLU A 205 16.40 5.94 -1.78
CA GLU A 205 15.62 6.24 -0.58
C GLU A 205 15.33 7.73 -0.39
N ARG A 206 16.33 8.59 -0.62
CA ARG A 206 16.28 10.04 -0.39
C ARG A 206 15.18 10.81 -1.13
N VAL A 207 14.58 10.28 -2.19
CA VAL A 207 13.38 10.92 -2.80
C VAL A 207 12.17 10.01 -2.91
N ARG A 208 12.18 8.86 -2.20
CA ARG A 208 10.94 8.09 -1.95
C ARG A 208 9.99 8.84 -1.02
N GLN A 209 10.50 9.82 -0.26
CA GLN A 209 9.74 10.61 0.71
C GLN A 209 8.96 9.73 1.69
N GLY A 210 9.62 8.70 2.24
CA GLY A 210 9.04 7.75 3.19
C GLY A 210 8.13 6.68 2.57
N ALA A 211 8.03 6.59 1.25
CA ALA A 211 7.41 5.43 0.58
C ALA A 211 8.41 4.28 0.41
N SER A 212 7.89 3.08 0.14
CA SER A 212 8.68 1.92 -0.25
C SER A 212 9.48 2.17 -1.52
N PRO A 213 10.45 1.29 -1.84
CA PRO A 213 10.97 1.18 -3.18
C PRO A 213 9.86 0.93 -4.21
N LEU A 214 10.16 1.20 -5.48
CA LEU A 214 9.27 0.84 -6.57
C LEU A 214 9.18 -0.67 -6.76
N PHE A 215 7.97 -1.14 -7.03
CA PHE A 215 7.65 -2.48 -7.48
C PHE A 215 7.26 -2.45 -8.95
N PHE A 216 7.55 -3.53 -9.67
CA PHE A 216 7.24 -3.67 -11.08
C PHE A 216 6.55 -5.00 -11.35
N ALA A 217 5.49 -4.96 -12.15
CA ALA A 217 4.83 -6.15 -12.65
C ALA A 217 4.54 -6.02 -14.15
N VAL A 218 4.67 -7.13 -14.88
CA VAL A 218 4.42 -7.21 -16.32
C VAL A 218 3.26 -8.18 -16.56
N CYS A 219 2.37 -7.81 -17.46
CA CYS A 219 1.30 -8.68 -17.94
C CYS A 219 1.73 -9.35 -19.25
N GLU A 220 1.58 -10.68 -19.30
CA GLU A 220 1.78 -11.50 -20.48
C GLU A 220 0.46 -12.11 -20.96
N GLU A 221 0.22 -12.05 -22.27
CA GLU A 221 -0.96 -12.58 -22.95
C GLU A 221 -0.49 -13.44 -24.12
N GLY A 222 -0.77 -14.75 -24.09
CA GLY A 222 -0.35 -15.66 -25.15
C GLY A 222 1.17 -15.73 -25.37
N GLY A 223 1.96 -15.52 -24.32
CA GLY A 223 3.43 -15.48 -24.38
C GLY A 223 4.02 -14.15 -24.88
N GLN A 224 3.20 -13.12 -25.08
CA GLN A 224 3.64 -11.78 -25.42
C GLN A 224 3.41 -10.82 -24.24
N GLN A 225 4.41 -10.00 -23.93
CA GLN A 225 4.29 -8.94 -22.92
C GLN A 225 3.36 -7.82 -23.44
N THR A 226 2.20 -7.63 -22.83
CA THR A 226 1.15 -6.72 -23.31
C THR A 226 0.82 -5.59 -22.34
N GLY A 227 1.42 -5.56 -21.15
CA GLY A 227 1.30 -4.42 -20.26
C GLY A 227 2.29 -4.45 -19.10
N TYR A 228 2.42 -3.33 -18.38
CA TYR A 228 3.17 -3.27 -17.14
C TYR A 228 2.56 -2.27 -16.16
N VAL A 229 2.95 -2.42 -14.90
CA VAL A 229 2.72 -1.42 -13.85
C VAL A 229 3.98 -1.22 -13.02
N SER A 230 4.25 0.04 -12.66
CA SER A 230 5.15 0.40 -11.57
C SER A 230 4.35 1.07 -10.45
N TYR A 231 4.57 0.65 -9.21
CA TYR A 231 3.85 1.19 -8.06
C TYR A 231 4.74 1.20 -6.80
N ARG A 232 4.32 1.90 -5.75
CA ARG A 232 4.97 1.87 -4.43
C ARG A 232 3.93 1.90 -3.32
N MET A 233 4.34 1.52 -2.10
CA MET A 233 3.49 1.52 -0.92
C MET A 233 3.88 2.67 0.02
N ARG A 234 2.88 3.31 0.62
CA ARG A 234 3.05 4.32 1.67
C ARG A 234 2.20 3.96 2.88
N ARG A 235 2.81 3.82 4.04
CA ARG A 235 2.10 3.69 5.33
C ARG A 235 1.85 5.05 5.95
N GLN A 236 0.71 5.23 6.61
CA GLN A 236 0.39 6.43 7.39
C GLN A 236 0.31 6.11 8.88
N GLY A 237 1.32 6.54 9.64
CA GLY A 237 1.36 6.38 11.10
C GLY A 237 1.27 4.92 11.55
N ASP A 238 0.61 4.67 12.67
CA ASP A 238 0.45 3.35 13.28
C ASP A 238 -0.76 2.56 12.72
N SER A 239 -1.27 2.92 11.53
CA SER A 239 -2.39 2.21 10.90
C SER A 239 -1.89 0.96 10.15
N ASP A 240 -2.63 -0.13 10.28
CA ASP A 240 -2.41 -1.36 9.51
C ASP A 240 -2.71 -1.17 8.00
N MET A 241 -3.43 -0.11 7.61
CA MET A 241 -3.82 0.15 6.22
C MET A 241 -2.87 1.14 5.51
N GLY A 242 -2.30 0.71 4.38
CA GLY A 242 -1.44 1.52 3.51
C GLY A 242 -2.16 2.20 2.34
N THR A 243 -1.42 3.06 1.64
CA THR A 243 -1.78 3.60 0.31
C THR A 243 -0.87 2.97 -0.75
N LEU A 244 -1.47 2.37 -1.79
CA LEU A 244 -0.77 1.91 -2.99
C LEU A 244 -0.75 3.05 -4.01
N GLU A 245 0.44 3.54 -4.34
CA GLU A 245 0.67 4.61 -5.30
C GLU A 245 1.11 4.01 -6.64
N VAL A 246 0.20 3.93 -7.61
CA VAL A 246 0.49 3.55 -8.99
C VAL A 246 1.25 4.71 -9.64
N ILE A 247 2.51 4.47 -9.96
CA ILE A 247 3.41 5.45 -10.57
C ILE A 247 3.21 5.50 -12.07
N GLU A 248 3.08 4.33 -12.70
CA GLU A 248 2.78 4.23 -14.13
C GLU A 248 2.11 2.90 -14.42
N GLN A 249 1.03 2.91 -15.20
CA GLN A 249 0.37 1.71 -15.71
C GLN A 249 0.20 1.89 -17.23
N VAL A 250 0.70 0.91 -17.99
CA VAL A 250 0.68 0.91 -19.46
C VAL A 250 0.19 -0.43 -19.95
N SER A 251 -0.71 -0.41 -20.93
CA SER A 251 -1.25 -1.60 -21.59
C SER A 251 -1.34 -1.38 -23.09
N THR A 252 -1.12 -2.43 -23.87
CA THR A 252 -1.31 -2.44 -25.33
C THR A 252 -2.55 -3.23 -25.76
N THR A 253 -3.23 -3.88 -24.81
CA THR A 253 -4.50 -4.60 -25.02
C THR A 253 -5.46 -4.30 -23.87
N ASP A 254 -6.77 -4.37 -24.15
CA ASP A 254 -7.80 -4.19 -23.12
C ASP A 254 -7.75 -5.31 -22.07
N ALA A 255 -7.39 -6.53 -22.47
CA ALA A 255 -7.21 -7.67 -21.58
C ALA A 255 -6.08 -7.41 -20.57
N ALA A 256 -4.91 -6.93 -21.02
CA ALA A 256 -3.81 -6.57 -20.13
C ALA A 256 -4.18 -5.42 -19.19
N HIS A 257 -4.95 -4.44 -19.69
CA HIS A 257 -5.43 -3.33 -18.88
C HIS A 257 -6.35 -3.79 -17.75
N ALA A 258 -7.36 -4.62 -18.05
CA ALA A 258 -8.25 -5.20 -17.05
C ALA A 258 -7.50 -6.11 -16.06
N ALA A 259 -6.56 -6.94 -16.54
CA ALA A 259 -5.77 -7.82 -15.70
C ALA A 259 -4.92 -7.03 -14.69
N ILE A 260 -4.20 -5.99 -15.15
CA ILE A 260 -3.34 -5.17 -14.28
C ILE A 260 -4.17 -4.43 -13.23
N TRP A 261 -5.32 -3.87 -13.60
CA TRP A 261 -6.17 -3.20 -12.62
C TRP A 261 -6.78 -4.17 -11.59
N ARG A 262 -7.15 -5.37 -12.02
CA ARG A 262 -7.59 -6.42 -11.09
C ARG A 262 -6.47 -6.82 -10.12
N PHE A 263 -5.23 -6.95 -10.61
CA PHE A 263 -4.05 -7.15 -9.76
C PHE A 263 -3.88 -6.02 -8.73
N LEU A 264 -3.98 -4.77 -9.14
CA LEU A 264 -3.85 -3.61 -8.25
C LEU A 264 -4.95 -3.55 -7.18
N LEU A 265 -6.19 -3.90 -7.53
CA LEU A 265 -7.35 -3.87 -6.64
C LEU A 265 -7.38 -5.03 -5.62
N ASP A 266 -6.56 -6.07 -5.84
CA ASP A 266 -6.52 -7.28 -5.02
C ASP A 266 -5.50 -7.24 -3.87
N PHE A 267 -4.79 -6.13 -3.68
CA PHE A 267 -3.87 -5.95 -2.54
C PHE A 267 -4.62 -5.87 -1.21
N ASP A 268 -4.42 -6.85 -0.33
CA ASP A 268 -4.78 -6.80 1.08
C ASP A 268 -4.07 -5.64 1.82
N LEU A 269 -4.61 -5.18 2.96
CA LEU A 269 -4.08 -4.08 3.79
C LEU A 269 -3.85 -2.74 3.06
N VAL A 270 -4.47 -2.55 1.89
CA VAL A 270 -4.49 -1.27 1.17
C VAL A 270 -5.86 -0.62 1.37
N GLY A 271 -5.88 0.53 2.04
CA GLY A 271 -7.13 1.29 2.24
C GLY A 271 -7.42 2.24 1.09
N LYS A 272 -6.43 2.48 0.23
CA LYS A 272 -6.47 3.48 -0.82
C LYS A 272 -5.47 3.16 -1.92
N ILE A 273 -5.92 3.15 -3.16
CA ILE A 273 -5.08 3.13 -4.36
C ILE A 273 -5.14 4.52 -4.97
N THR A 274 -3.99 5.10 -5.28
CA THR A 274 -3.88 6.31 -6.11
C THR A 274 -3.22 5.97 -7.43
N ALA A 275 -3.70 6.55 -8.52
CA ALA A 275 -3.06 6.41 -9.82
C ALA A 275 -3.08 7.76 -10.53
N ILE A 276 -1.91 8.29 -10.82
CA ILE A 276 -1.77 9.64 -11.36
C ILE A 276 -1.70 9.63 -12.89
N ASN A 277 -2.04 10.76 -13.51
CA ASN A 277 -1.91 10.98 -14.96
C ASN A 277 -2.59 9.89 -15.84
N ARG A 278 -3.83 9.54 -15.52
CA ARG A 278 -4.63 8.57 -16.28
C ARG A 278 -5.31 9.20 -17.50
N PRO A 279 -5.54 8.43 -18.58
CA PRO A 279 -6.31 8.89 -19.74
C PRO A 279 -7.71 9.35 -19.36
N SER A 280 -8.30 10.25 -20.16
CA SER A 280 -9.66 10.76 -19.96
C SER A 280 -10.74 9.73 -20.29
N ASP A 281 -10.45 8.85 -21.24
CA ASP A 281 -11.29 7.78 -21.77
C ASP A 281 -10.94 6.39 -21.19
N ASP A 282 -10.11 6.32 -20.15
CA ASP A 282 -9.67 5.06 -19.55
C ASP A 282 -10.88 4.20 -19.10
N SER A 283 -10.86 2.93 -19.54
CA SER A 283 -12.00 2.02 -19.48
C SER A 283 -12.30 1.51 -18.08
N LEU A 284 -11.40 1.64 -17.10
CA LEU A 284 -11.62 1.19 -15.71
C LEU A 284 -12.92 1.74 -15.13
N TRP A 285 -13.23 3.01 -15.39
CA TRP A 285 -14.46 3.64 -14.91
C TRP A 285 -15.70 2.85 -15.35
N TRP A 286 -15.72 2.30 -16.56
CA TRP A 286 -16.87 1.55 -17.08
C TRP A 286 -16.85 0.07 -16.70
N MET A 287 -15.71 -0.48 -16.30
CA MET A 287 -15.59 -1.85 -15.79
C MET A 287 -16.12 -1.98 -14.36
N LEU A 288 -15.93 -0.99 -13.51
CA LEU A 288 -16.31 -1.02 -12.09
C LEU A 288 -17.83 -1.20 -11.89
N SER A 289 -18.20 -2.01 -10.90
CA SER A 289 -19.59 -2.21 -10.46
C SER A 289 -20.18 -0.97 -9.78
N ASN A 290 -19.33 -0.17 -9.13
CA ASN A 290 -19.71 1.10 -8.52
C ASN A 290 -18.73 2.21 -8.92
N PRO A 291 -18.84 2.74 -10.16
CA PRO A 291 -17.90 3.73 -10.69
C PRO A 291 -17.78 5.00 -9.84
N ARG A 292 -18.81 5.34 -9.06
CA ARG A 292 -18.80 6.50 -8.15
C ARG A 292 -17.75 6.39 -7.03
N ARG A 293 -17.18 5.20 -6.81
CA ARG A 293 -16.11 4.96 -5.82
C ARG A 293 -14.72 5.26 -6.36
N LEU A 294 -14.56 5.40 -7.67
CA LEU A 294 -13.34 5.90 -8.30
C LEU A 294 -13.39 7.44 -8.31
N ILE A 295 -12.68 8.11 -7.42
CA ILE A 295 -12.57 9.57 -7.43
C ILE A 295 -11.65 9.95 -8.58
N ARG A 296 -12.14 10.81 -9.49
CA ARG A 296 -11.38 11.30 -10.65
C ARG A 296 -11.16 12.80 -10.53
N LYS A 297 -9.90 13.24 -10.42
CA LYS A 297 -9.51 14.64 -10.38
C LYS A 297 -8.84 15.02 -11.70
N SER A 298 -9.53 15.80 -12.53
CA SER A 298 -8.97 16.28 -13.78
C SER A 298 -7.92 17.37 -13.56
N HIS A 299 -6.85 17.33 -14.33
CA HIS A 299 -5.87 18.40 -14.44
C HIS A 299 -5.37 18.52 -15.89
N ASP A 300 -4.73 19.63 -16.22
CA ASP A 300 -4.04 19.76 -17.50
C ASP A 300 -2.77 18.90 -17.53
N ALA A 301 -2.47 18.31 -18.69
CA ALA A 301 -1.26 17.52 -18.89
C ALA A 301 -0.36 18.16 -19.96
N LEU A 302 -0.68 17.95 -21.24
CA LEU A 302 0.15 18.43 -22.35
C LEU A 302 -0.46 19.67 -23.01
N TRP A 303 0.33 20.73 -23.04
CA TRP A 303 0.09 21.92 -23.84
C TRP A 303 0.97 21.89 -25.08
N VAL A 304 0.39 22.22 -26.22
CA VAL A 304 1.05 22.14 -27.53
C VAL A 304 1.07 23.51 -28.19
N ARG A 305 2.17 23.81 -28.90
CA ARG A 305 2.30 24.91 -29.86
C ARG A 305 2.75 24.33 -31.19
N LEU A 306 1.94 24.50 -32.23
CA LEU A 306 2.34 24.12 -33.58
C LEU A 306 3.39 25.09 -34.13
N LEU A 307 4.60 24.60 -34.43
CA LEU A 307 5.69 25.41 -34.94
C LEU A 307 5.63 25.56 -36.46
N ASP A 308 5.18 24.51 -37.15
CA ASP A 308 4.99 24.45 -38.61
C ASP A 308 3.55 23.94 -38.91
N ILE A 309 2.65 24.87 -39.22
CA ILE A 309 1.20 24.59 -39.36
C ILE A 309 0.92 23.58 -40.48
N PRO A 310 1.42 23.76 -41.73
CA PRO A 310 1.19 22.77 -42.78
C PRO A 310 1.71 21.39 -42.41
N LYS A 311 2.98 21.27 -41.98
CA LYS A 311 3.54 19.94 -41.68
C LYS A 311 2.82 19.24 -40.52
N ALA A 312 2.36 19.99 -39.51
CA ALA A 312 1.58 19.40 -38.43
C ALA A 312 0.24 18.85 -38.95
N LEU A 313 -0.52 19.66 -39.67
CA LEU A 313 -1.83 19.26 -40.19
C LEU A 313 -1.73 18.12 -41.23
N GLU A 314 -0.68 18.08 -42.04
CA GLU A 314 -0.43 16.99 -43.00
C GLU A 314 0.05 15.68 -42.32
N ALA A 315 0.59 15.75 -41.11
CA ALA A 315 1.12 14.58 -40.41
C ALA A 315 0.05 13.71 -39.73
N ARG A 316 -1.11 14.28 -39.40
CA ARG A 316 -2.21 13.54 -38.73
C ARG A 316 -3.27 13.06 -39.72
N THR A 317 -4.03 12.06 -39.31
CA THR A 317 -5.27 11.66 -39.99
C THR A 317 -6.50 12.38 -39.44
N TYR A 318 -7.58 12.31 -40.23
CA TYR A 318 -8.86 12.97 -39.96
C TYR A 318 -10.03 12.01 -40.17
N ASN A 319 -11.10 12.19 -39.40
CA ASN A 319 -12.26 11.29 -39.39
C ASN A 319 -13.31 11.59 -40.48
N ALA A 320 -13.13 12.67 -41.25
CA ALA A 320 -14.05 13.05 -42.32
C ALA A 320 -13.31 13.76 -43.47
N ASP A 321 -13.68 13.40 -44.70
CA ASP A 321 -13.15 14.02 -45.91
C ASP A 321 -13.80 15.37 -46.20
N GLY A 322 -13.11 16.17 -47.01
CA GLY A 322 -13.61 17.44 -47.54
C GLY A 322 -12.62 18.59 -47.40
N MET A 323 -13.08 19.79 -47.72
CA MET A 323 -12.26 21.00 -47.74
C MET A 323 -12.75 22.05 -46.73
N LEU A 324 -11.82 22.70 -46.04
CA LEU A 324 -12.10 23.78 -45.09
C LEU A 324 -11.02 24.87 -45.13
N LYS A 325 -11.41 26.16 -45.06
CA LYS A 325 -10.47 27.28 -44.91
C LYS A 325 -10.39 27.73 -43.45
N ILE A 326 -9.22 27.55 -42.82
CA ILE A 326 -8.95 27.95 -41.44
C ILE A 326 -8.15 29.24 -41.41
N GLY A 327 -8.70 30.30 -40.82
CA GLY A 327 -8.02 31.56 -40.56
C GLY A 327 -7.37 31.59 -39.19
N LEU A 328 -6.05 31.80 -39.13
CA LEU A 328 -5.28 31.91 -37.89
C LEU A 328 -4.89 33.36 -37.60
N LEU A 329 -5.19 33.81 -36.39
CA LEU A 329 -4.84 35.14 -35.86
C LEU A 329 -3.83 34.99 -34.72
N SER A 330 -2.62 35.55 -34.87
CA SER A 330 -1.65 35.60 -33.77
C SER A 330 -0.69 36.78 -33.88
N ASP A 331 -0.47 37.44 -32.75
CA ASP A 331 0.60 38.43 -32.55
C ASP A 331 1.91 37.78 -32.04
N ALA A 332 1.81 36.61 -31.39
CA ALA A 332 2.95 35.89 -30.80
C ALA A 332 3.62 34.89 -31.76
N GLN A 333 2.97 34.58 -32.89
CA GLN A 333 3.48 33.79 -33.99
C GLN A 333 3.03 34.39 -35.34
N PRO A 334 3.47 35.61 -35.70
CA PRO A 334 3.02 36.28 -36.94
C PRO A 334 3.23 35.44 -38.21
N GLU A 335 4.27 34.62 -38.24
CA GLU A 335 4.59 33.70 -39.33
C GLU A 335 3.52 32.61 -39.57
N SER A 336 2.78 32.23 -38.53
CA SER A 336 1.66 31.27 -38.62
C SER A 336 0.32 31.93 -38.88
N ALA A 337 0.24 33.26 -38.88
CA ALA A 337 -0.99 33.98 -39.18
C ALA A 337 -1.32 33.88 -40.70
N GLY A 338 -2.62 33.82 -41.00
CA GLY A 338 -3.15 33.76 -42.37
C GLY A 338 -4.22 32.69 -42.56
N THR A 339 -4.70 32.53 -43.79
CA THR A 339 -5.72 31.53 -44.14
C THR A 339 -5.06 30.30 -44.75
N TYR A 340 -5.41 29.12 -44.24
CA TYR A 340 -4.96 27.82 -44.73
C TYR A 340 -6.16 27.05 -45.29
N VAL A 341 -6.06 26.58 -46.52
CA VAL A 341 -6.96 25.56 -47.06
C VAL A 341 -6.43 24.22 -46.60
N ILE A 342 -7.28 23.45 -45.92
CA ILE A 342 -7.07 22.02 -45.69
C ILE A 342 -8.00 21.25 -46.62
N GLU A 343 -7.47 20.27 -47.32
CA GLU A 343 -8.22 19.34 -48.16
C GLU A 343 -7.89 17.92 -47.71
N ILE A 344 -8.92 17.21 -47.24
CA ILE A 344 -8.82 15.87 -46.68
C ILE A 344 -9.48 14.89 -47.65
N ASP A 345 -8.73 13.88 -48.06
CA ASP A 345 -9.16 12.77 -48.91
C ASP A 345 -8.55 11.46 -48.37
N ASP A 346 -9.38 10.43 -48.19
CA ASP A 346 -8.99 9.15 -47.59
C ASP A 346 -8.23 9.36 -46.26
N SER A 347 -8.80 10.20 -45.37
CA SER A 347 -8.22 10.59 -44.08
C SER A 347 -6.87 11.32 -44.13
N ARG A 348 -6.30 11.61 -45.31
CA ARG A 348 -5.03 12.34 -45.48
C ARG A 348 -5.28 13.79 -45.82
N CYS A 349 -4.50 14.69 -45.23
CA CYS A 349 -4.64 16.12 -45.42
C CYS A 349 -3.54 16.69 -46.32
N SER A 350 -3.92 17.62 -47.18
CA SER A 350 -2.99 18.53 -47.86
C SER A 350 -3.29 19.97 -47.47
N VAL A 351 -2.24 20.77 -47.24
CA VAL A 351 -2.40 22.13 -46.71
C VAL A 351 -1.73 23.18 -47.59
N LYS A 352 -2.49 24.22 -47.95
CA LYS A 352 -1.98 25.34 -48.74
C LYS A 352 -2.40 26.68 -48.14
N LYS A 353 -1.50 27.65 -48.12
CA LYS A 353 -1.84 29.02 -47.73
C LYS A 353 -2.62 29.69 -48.87
N THR A 354 -3.68 30.42 -48.53
CA THR A 354 -4.53 31.15 -49.48
C THR A 354 -4.80 32.58 -48.98
N THR A 355 -5.25 33.44 -49.89
CA THR A 355 -5.82 34.77 -49.59
C THR A 355 -7.34 34.76 -49.52
N ASP A 356 -7.98 33.61 -49.75
CA ASP A 356 -9.43 33.47 -49.68
C ASP A 356 -9.97 33.76 -48.28
N ARG A 357 -11.26 34.12 -48.22
CA ARG A 357 -11.94 34.31 -46.94
C ARG A 357 -12.02 33.00 -46.16
N PRO A 358 -11.65 32.98 -44.86
CA PRO A 358 -11.74 31.79 -44.04
C PRO A 358 -13.19 31.37 -43.81
N ASP A 359 -13.41 30.08 -43.57
CA ASP A 359 -14.69 29.49 -43.18
C ASP A 359 -14.85 29.42 -41.65
N VAL A 360 -13.72 29.30 -40.95
CA VAL A 360 -13.58 29.40 -39.49
C VAL A 360 -12.35 30.22 -39.14
N VAL A 361 -12.42 31.00 -38.06
CA VAL A 361 -11.32 31.85 -37.57
C VAL A 361 -11.03 31.53 -36.11
N MET A 362 -9.74 31.41 -35.75
CA MET A 362 -9.28 31.10 -34.39
C MET A 362 -7.82 31.55 -34.18
N THR A 363 -7.28 31.35 -32.99
CA THR A 363 -5.84 31.52 -32.72
C THR A 363 -5.06 30.22 -32.98
N PRO A 364 -3.73 30.26 -33.23
CA PRO A 364 -2.90 29.06 -33.26
C PRO A 364 -2.94 28.25 -31.96
N ALA A 365 -3.19 28.90 -30.81
CA ALA A 365 -3.40 28.20 -29.54
C ALA A 365 -4.68 27.34 -29.57
N ASP A 366 -5.76 27.86 -30.14
CA ASP A 366 -7.01 27.12 -30.30
C ASP A 366 -6.85 25.94 -31.26
N LEU A 367 -6.15 26.15 -32.38
CA LEU A 367 -5.80 25.08 -33.31
C LEU A 367 -4.92 24.02 -32.62
N SER A 368 -3.94 24.44 -31.83
CA SER A 368 -3.08 23.52 -31.08
C SER A 368 -3.88 22.71 -30.07
N ALA A 369 -4.83 23.33 -29.36
CA ALA A 369 -5.68 22.65 -28.38
C ALA A 369 -6.50 21.50 -28.98
N MET A 370 -7.06 21.69 -30.19
CA MET A 370 -7.83 20.65 -30.87
C MET A 370 -6.98 19.69 -31.71
N TYR A 371 -5.68 19.95 -31.87
CA TYR A 371 -4.82 19.24 -32.82
C TYR A 371 -4.69 17.73 -32.52
N LEU A 372 -4.65 17.34 -31.25
CA LEU A 372 -4.53 15.93 -30.85
C LEU A 372 -5.87 15.21 -30.65
N GLY A 373 -7.00 15.92 -30.77
CA GLY A 373 -8.35 15.37 -30.59
C GLY A 373 -8.92 15.48 -29.17
N GLY A 374 -8.11 15.83 -28.16
CA GLY A 374 -8.56 15.89 -26.76
C GLY A 374 -9.43 17.10 -26.40
N VAL A 375 -9.52 18.10 -27.28
CA VAL A 375 -10.45 19.23 -27.17
C VAL A 375 -11.21 19.38 -28.47
N GLY A 376 -12.52 19.14 -28.43
CA GLY A 376 -13.39 19.33 -29.60
C GLY A 376 -13.55 20.82 -29.98
N PRO A 377 -13.86 21.14 -31.25
CA PRO A 377 -14.12 22.52 -31.68
C PRO A 377 -15.35 23.17 -31.03
N GLY A 378 -16.36 22.37 -30.68
CA GLY A 378 -17.63 22.83 -30.09
C GLY A 378 -17.46 23.64 -28.80
N PRO A 379 -16.79 23.12 -27.76
CA PRO A 379 -16.49 23.88 -26.54
C PRO A 379 -15.73 25.19 -26.80
N LEU A 380 -14.78 25.21 -27.73
CA LEU A 380 -14.02 26.42 -28.09
C LEU A 380 -14.91 27.46 -28.80
N PHE A 381 -15.82 27.03 -29.67
CA PHE A 381 -16.83 27.90 -30.27
C PHE A 381 -17.81 28.47 -29.23
N GLY A 382 -18.33 27.61 -28.34
CA GLY A 382 -19.21 28.03 -27.25
C GLY A 382 -18.56 29.04 -26.29
N ALA A 383 -17.23 28.94 -26.13
CA ALA A 383 -16.43 29.91 -25.38
C ALA A 383 -16.05 31.18 -26.19
N GLY A 384 -16.47 31.30 -27.45
CA GLY A 384 -16.15 32.43 -28.32
C GLY A 384 -14.70 32.47 -28.82
N ARG A 385 -13.95 31.37 -28.68
CA ARG A 385 -12.54 31.26 -29.14
C ARG A 385 -12.44 30.89 -30.62
N ILE A 386 -13.46 30.19 -31.15
CA ILE A 386 -13.62 29.93 -32.59
C ILE A 386 -14.78 30.75 -33.10
N LYS A 387 -14.60 31.39 -34.27
CA LYS A 387 -15.65 32.10 -35.00
C LYS A 387 -15.95 31.39 -36.31
N GLU A 388 -17.18 30.95 -36.49
CA GLU A 388 -17.69 30.48 -37.78
C GLU A 388 -18.02 31.70 -38.68
N THR A 389 -17.50 31.69 -39.90
CA THR A 389 -17.75 32.74 -40.91
C THR A 389 -18.52 32.23 -42.11
N THR A 390 -18.51 30.91 -42.34
CA THR A 390 -19.34 30.22 -43.34
C THR A 390 -20.22 29.20 -42.62
N ALA A 391 -21.54 29.28 -42.78
CA ALA A 391 -22.47 28.40 -42.08
C ALA A 391 -22.22 26.90 -42.37
N GLY A 392 -22.23 26.08 -41.32
CA GLY A 392 -21.99 24.63 -41.41
C GLY A 392 -20.52 24.23 -41.37
N SER A 393 -19.60 25.20 -41.28
CA SER A 393 -18.16 24.96 -41.24
C SER A 393 -17.68 24.49 -39.87
N LEU A 394 -18.36 24.88 -38.79
CA LEU A 394 -18.06 24.36 -37.45
C LEU A 394 -18.39 22.86 -37.35
N LEU A 395 -19.48 22.41 -37.98
CA LEU A 395 -19.86 21.00 -38.02
C LEU A 395 -18.82 20.18 -38.78
N LYS A 396 -18.38 20.68 -39.95
CA LYS A 396 -17.29 20.07 -40.72
C LYS A 396 -15.99 20.01 -39.93
N LEU A 397 -15.59 21.12 -39.30
CA LEU A 397 -14.40 21.19 -38.45
C LEU A 397 -14.46 20.15 -37.32
N THR A 398 -15.62 19.99 -36.69
CA THR A 398 -15.84 18.99 -35.62
C THR A 398 -15.72 17.57 -36.15
N ALA A 399 -16.35 17.26 -37.29
CA ALA A 399 -16.26 15.94 -37.91
C ALA A 399 -14.83 15.58 -38.33
N MET A 400 -14.06 16.56 -38.81
CA MET A 400 -12.67 16.38 -39.23
C MET A 400 -11.72 16.17 -38.04
N PHE A 401 -11.80 17.01 -37.00
CA PHE A 401 -10.77 17.06 -35.96
C PHE A 401 -10.99 16.10 -34.78
N ASN A 402 -12.22 15.63 -34.55
CA ASN A 402 -12.49 14.59 -33.56
C ASN A 402 -11.74 13.29 -33.89
N THR A 403 -11.43 12.52 -32.85
CA THR A 403 -10.71 11.24 -32.92
C THR A 403 -11.51 10.15 -32.21
N ASP A 404 -11.23 8.89 -32.52
CA ASP A 404 -11.95 7.74 -31.95
C ASP A 404 -11.54 7.42 -30.50
N SER A 405 -10.38 7.91 -30.07
CA SER A 405 -9.88 7.82 -28.70
C SER A 405 -9.29 9.17 -28.28
N ASP A 406 -9.33 9.45 -26.99
CA ASP A 406 -8.73 10.65 -26.45
C ASP A 406 -7.19 10.53 -26.46
N PRO A 407 -6.45 11.63 -26.68
CA PRO A 407 -5.00 11.60 -26.60
C PRO A 407 -4.54 11.44 -25.14
N TRP A 408 -3.42 10.74 -24.95
CA TRP A 408 -2.82 10.55 -23.63
C TRP A 408 -1.29 10.65 -23.68
N CYS A 409 -0.71 11.35 -22.71
CA CYS A 409 0.73 11.47 -22.54
C CYS A 409 1.16 10.87 -21.20
N ALA A 410 1.53 9.59 -21.21
CA ALA A 410 2.03 8.89 -20.02
C ALA A 410 3.34 9.50 -19.47
N HIS A 411 4.11 10.20 -20.30
CA HIS A 411 5.40 10.79 -19.91
C HIS A 411 5.19 12.01 -19.00
N TYR A 412 5.13 11.71 -17.70
CA TYR A 412 5.72 12.58 -16.70
C TYR A 412 7.23 12.70 -16.93
N PHE A 413 7.77 13.85 -16.57
CA PHE A 413 9.20 14.14 -16.56
C PHE A 413 10.04 13.33 -15.55
N TYR A 414 9.44 12.38 -14.80
CA TYR A 414 10.04 11.67 -13.66
C TYR A 414 9.55 10.23 -13.53
N GLY A 415 10.30 9.43 -12.76
CA GLY A 415 10.12 8.03 -12.38
C GLY A 415 11.38 7.57 -11.62
N ARG A 416 11.42 6.38 -11.01
CA ARG A 416 12.68 5.77 -10.49
C ARG A 416 12.71 4.18 -10.64
N GLY A 417 13.73 3.42 -10.17
CA GLY A 417 13.97 1.95 -10.39
C GLY A 417 15.22 1.29 -9.68
N LEU A 418 15.85 0.22 -10.22
CA LEU A 418 16.89 -0.73 -9.67
C LEU A 418 16.48 -2.08 -8.99
N ILE A 419 17.35 -3.10 -9.06
CA ILE A 419 17.20 -4.49 -9.64
C ILE A 419 16.84 -5.65 -8.62
N THR A 420 16.29 -6.88 -8.92
CA THR A 420 16.38 -7.81 -10.10
C THR A 420 15.20 -8.78 -10.51
N HIS A 421 14.98 -9.97 -9.89
CA HIS A 421 14.64 -11.23 -10.63
C HIS A 421 13.27 -11.96 -10.41
N THR A 422 13.05 -13.07 -11.16
CA THR A 422 11.78 -13.81 -11.40
C THR A 422 12.01 -15.34 -11.60
N MET A 423 11.11 -16.24 -11.16
CA MET A 423 11.37 -17.72 -11.04
C MET A 423 10.11 -18.67 -11.25
N THR A 424 9.96 -19.91 -10.69
CA THR A 424 8.88 -20.91 -11.08
C THR A 424 8.40 -21.99 -10.02
N ILE A 425 7.16 -21.91 -9.49
CA ILE A 425 6.46 -22.62 -8.35
C ILE A 425 6.82 -24.07 -7.85
N GLU A 426 6.97 -24.18 -6.51
CA GLU A 426 7.14 -25.32 -5.57
C GLU A 426 6.44 -25.02 -4.19
N TYR A 427 6.25 -26.02 -3.28
CA TYR A 427 6.01 -25.82 -1.83
C TYR A 427 6.93 -26.69 -0.98
N ARG A 428 7.67 -26.10 -0.02
CA ARG A 428 8.55 -26.83 0.90
C ARG A 428 8.94 -25.98 2.11
N GLN A 429 9.66 -26.60 3.04
CA GLN A 429 10.34 -25.88 4.12
C GLN A 429 11.50 -25.06 3.56
N ILE A 430 11.88 -23.99 4.25
CA ILE A 430 13.13 -23.28 3.92
C ILE A 430 14.33 -24.14 4.32
N THR A 431 15.51 -23.80 3.81
CA THR A 431 16.79 -24.31 4.30
C THR A 431 17.42 -23.32 5.29
N ALA A 432 18.45 -23.76 6.03
CA ALA A 432 19.20 -22.88 6.94
C ALA A 432 19.85 -21.67 6.23
N ALA A 433 20.17 -21.80 4.94
CA ALA A 433 20.71 -20.72 4.11
C ALA A 433 19.64 -19.72 3.66
N GLU A 434 18.38 -20.15 3.55
CA GLU A 434 17.26 -19.34 3.09
C GLU A 434 16.58 -18.55 4.21
N HIS A 435 16.98 -18.73 5.48
CA HIS A 435 16.35 -18.08 6.64
C HIS A 435 16.27 -16.55 6.52
N ARG A 436 17.34 -15.91 6.02
CA ARG A 436 17.31 -14.45 5.77
C ARG A 436 16.28 -14.09 4.69
N ARG A 437 16.19 -14.87 3.61
CA ARG A 437 15.23 -14.65 2.50
C ARG A 437 13.80 -14.87 2.97
N PHE A 438 13.59 -15.82 3.88
CA PHE A 438 12.31 -16.00 4.56
C PHE A 438 11.91 -14.75 5.34
N GLY A 439 12.80 -14.21 6.18
CA GLY A 439 12.54 -12.96 6.90
C GLY A 439 12.21 -11.81 5.95
N VAL A 440 12.95 -11.67 4.85
CA VAL A 440 12.65 -10.68 3.79
C VAL A 440 11.26 -10.90 3.19
N ALA A 441 10.88 -12.14 2.88
CA ALA A 441 9.58 -12.45 2.30
C ALA A 441 8.43 -12.17 3.29
N VAL A 442 8.63 -12.46 4.58
CA VAL A 442 7.66 -12.15 5.67
C VAL A 442 7.46 -10.64 5.76
N GLU A 443 8.53 -9.87 5.96
CA GLU A 443 8.39 -8.41 6.09
C GLU A 443 7.81 -7.77 4.84
N ARG A 444 8.20 -8.25 3.64
CA ARG A 444 7.59 -7.81 2.38
C ARG A 444 6.07 -8.05 2.36
N GLY A 445 5.61 -9.17 2.91
CA GLY A 445 4.19 -9.49 3.04
C GLY A 445 3.41 -8.56 3.97
N PHE A 446 4.08 -7.98 4.97
CA PHE A 446 3.53 -6.95 5.87
C PHE A 446 3.80 -5.51 5.41
N GLY A 447 4.45 -5.32 4.26
CA GLY A 447 4.81 -4.00 3.74
C GLY A 447 6.00 -3.35 4.47
N GLU A 448 6.89 -4.16 5.03
CA GLU A 448 8.11 -3.77 5.75
C GLU A 448 9.38 -4.31 5.05
N HIS A 449 10.56 -3.91 5.54
CA HIS A 449 11.86 -4.39 5.08
C HIS A 449 12.59 -5.14 6.20
N TYR A 450 13.12 -6.32 5.90
CA TYR A 450 13.86 -7.13 6.86
C TYR A 450 15.35 -6.74 6.92
N GLU A 451 15.69 -5.80 7.80
CA GLU A 451 17.07 -5.34 8.04
C GLU A 451 17.54 -5.59 9.49
N PRO A 452 17.53 -6.84 9.99
CA PRO A 452 17.99 -7.11 11.34
C PRO A 452 19.50 -6.88 11.46
N ASN A 453 19.92 -6.36 12.60
CA ASN A 453 21.33 -6.43 13.01
C ASN A 453 21.75 -7.90 13.25
N HIS A 454 23.05 -8.14 13.44
CA HIS A 454 23.58 -9.50 13.59
C HIS A 454 22.87 -10.29 14.69
N ASP A 455 22.70 -9.69 15.87
CA ASP A 455 22.14 -10.36 17.04
C ASP A 455 20.65 -10.70 16.87
N ARG A 456 19.87 -9.77 16.30
CA ARG A 456 18.45 -10.00 16.00
C ARG A 456 18.29 -11.13 14.98
N PHE A 457 19.13 -11.16 13.96
CA PHE A 457 19.10 -12.25 12.97
C PHE A 457 19.44 -13.62 13.59
N GLN A 458 20.45 -13.69 14.47
CA GLN A 458 20.76 -14.96 15.17
C GLN A 458 19.63 -15.42 16.09
N LEU A 459 18.87 -14.48 16.63
CA LEU A 459 17.71 -14.78 17.46
C LEU A 459 16.56 -15.31 16.63
N ASP A 460 16.20 -14.63 15.54
CA ASP A 460 15.18 -15.10 14.60
C ASP A 460 15.49 -16.52 14.08
N LYS A 461 16.76 -16.82 13.78
CA LYS A 461 17.22 -18.16 13.38
C LYS A 461 17.03 -19.25 14.43
N ARG A 462 17.16 -18.90 15.70
CA ARG A 462 17.04 -19.85 16.82
C ARG A 462 15.59 -20.04 17.25
N THR A 463 14.75 -19.02 17.13
CA THR A 463 13.34 -19.11 17.53
C THR A 463 12.47 -19.77 16.46
N LEU A 464 12.63 -19.43 15.17
CA LEU A 464 11.88 -20.03 14.08
C LEU A 464 12.81 -20.82 13.17
N THR A 465 12.95 -22.11 13.43
CA THR A 465 13.89 -22.96 12.69
C THR A 465 13.27 -23.41 11.36
N PRO A 466 14.10 -23.80 10.36
CA PRO A 466 13.60 -24.16 9.04
C PRO A 466 12.51 -25.25 9.06
N GLU A 467 12.63 -26.22 9.96
CA GLU A 467 11.73 -27.36 10.09
C GLU A 467 10.35 -26.94 10.63
N MET A 468 10.20 -25.73 11.15
CA MET A 468 8.94 -25.15 11.63
C MET A 468 8.17 -24.43 10.52
N THR A 469 8.73 -24.33 9.30
CA THR A 469 8.16 -23.53 8.20
C THR A 469 7.51 -24.39 7.13
N ILE A 470 6.53 -23.81 6.44
CA ILE A 470 6.03 -24.27 5.14
C ILE A 470 5.92 -23.03 4.25
N CYS A 471 6.59 -23.04 3.11
CA CYS A 471 6.64 -21.89 2.20
C CYS A 471 6.23 -22.30 0.79
N ALA A 472 5.72 -21.32 0.04
CA ALA A 472 5.54 -21.42 -1.41
C ALA A 472 6.75 -20.76 -2.08
N PHE A 473 7.36 -21.46 -3.01
CA PHE A 473 8.66 -21.17 -3.59
C PHE A 473 8.49 -21.04 -5.11
N ASP A 474 8.42 -19.83 -5.66
CA ASP A 474 8.44 -19.63 -7.12
C ASP A 474 9.90 -19.88 -7.56
N ASP A 475 10.21 -21.16 -7.84
CA ASP A 475 11.49 -21.89 -7.79
C ASP A 475 12.37 -21.44 -6.61
N GLY A 476 13.42 -20.67 -6.86
CA GLY A 476 14.27 -20.18 -5.80
C GLY A 476 13.55 -19.24 -4.83
N GLU A 477 12.57 -18.44 -5.28
CA GLU A 477 12.04 -17.28 -4.54
C GLU A 477 10.86 -17.61 -3.62
N ILE A 478 10.94 -17.16 -2.37
CA ILE A 478 9.86 -17.37 -1.40
C ILE A 478 8.72 -16.40 -1.72
N VAL A 479 7.61 -16.91 -2.27
CA VAL A 479 6.39 -16.14 -2.62
C VAL A 479 5.23 -16.37 -1.65
N GLY A 480 5.38 -17.30 -0.71
CA GLY A 480 4.47 -17.45 0.42
C GLY A 480 5.21 -17.98 1.63
N THR A 481 4.86 -17.51 2.82
CA THR A 481 5.49 -17.89 4.08
C THR A 481 4.42 -18.35 5.06
N SER A 482 4.76 -19.35 5.87
CA SER A 482 4.09 -19.66 7.13
C SER A 482 5.04 -20.43 8.04
N GLY A 483 4.80 -20.38 9.34
CA GLY A 483 5.49 -21.21 10.32
C GLY A 483 4.67 -21.45 11.56
N ALA A 484 5.13 -22.37 12.41
CA ALA A 484 4.49 -22.69 13.69
C ALA A 484 5.53 -22.81 14.80
N PHE A 485 5.43 -21.96 15.83
CA PHE A 485 6.20 -22.14 17.05
C PHE A 485 5.63 -23.32 17.86
N PRO A 486 6.47 -24.20 18.41
CA PRO A 486 6.03 -25.31 19.27
C PRO A 486 5.74 -24.80 20.68
N LEU A 487 4.69 -23.99 20.83
CA LEU A 487 4.33 -23.42 22.12
C LEU A 487 3.71 -24.50 23.01
N GLU A 488 3.72 -24.25 24.30
CA GLU A 488 2.90 -24.96 25.26
C GLU A 488 1.85 -24.00 25.80
N SER A 489 0.63 -24.47 26.01
CA SER A 489 -0.46 -23.66 26.57
C SER A 489 -1.18 -24.39 27.68
N ILE A 490 -1.52 -23.66 28.73
CA ILE A 490 -2.33 -24.17 29.83
C ILE A 490 -3.80 -24.08 29.43
N VAL A 491 -4.54 -25.17 29.59
CA VAL A 491 -5.98 -25.23 29.34
C VAL A 491 -6.76 -25.26 30.66
N PRO A 492 -8.09 -25.02 30.65
CA PRO A 492 -8.88 -25.04 31.88
C PRO A 492 -8.65 -26.34 32.67
N GLY A 493 -8.38 -26.21 33.97
CA GLY A 493 -7.95 -27.32 34.83
C GLY A 493 -6.43 -27.43 35.03
N GLY A 494 -5.63 -26.59 34.36
CA GLY A 494 -4.19 -26.45 34.64
C GLY A 494 -3.29 -27.41 33.87
N ARG A 495 -3.84 -28.31 33.04
CA ARG A 495 -3.02 -29.19 32.18
C ARG A 495 -2.30 -28.35 31.13
N THR A 496 -1.02 -28.63 30.92
CA THR A 496 -0.25 -28.08 29.80
C THR A 496 -0.39 -29.00 28.58
N ILE A 497 -0.69 -28.41 27.42
CA ILE A 497 -0.74 -29.12 26.13
C ILE A 497 0.18 -28.44 25.12
N GLY A 498 0.59 -29.20 24.11
CA GLY A 498 1.20 -28.62 22.92
C GLY A 498 0.24 -27.70 22.18
N ASN A 499 0.77 -26.61 21.62
CA ASN A 499 0.04 -25.63 20.85
C ASN A 499 0.91 -25.14 19.68
N ALA A 500 0.50 -25.40 18.45
CA ALA A 500 1.14 -24.82 17.27
C ALA A 500 0.83 -23.33 17.15
N GLY A 501 1.76 -22.47 17.61
CA GLY A 501 1.67 -21.02 17.48
C GLY A 501 1.97 -20.56 16.06
N ILE A 502 0.93 -20.47 15.22
CA ILE A 502 1.08 -20.09 13.82
C ILE A 502 1.54 -18.64 13.72
N THR A 503 2.57 -18.43 12.91
CA THR A 503 3.22 -17.12 12.71
C THR A 503 3.66 -16.96 11.25
N ALA A 504 4.15 -15.76 10.92
CA ALA A 504 4.82 -15.46 9.66
C ALA A 504 3.98 -15.80 8.41
N VAL A 505 2.65 -15.68 8.50
CA VAL A 505 1.73 -16.04 7.41
C VAL A 505 1.62 -14.90 6.41
N THR A 506 2.24 -15.05 5.24
CA THR A 506 2.15 -14.07 4.16
C THR A 506 2.09 -14.73 2.79
N VAL A 507 1.49 -14.04 1.81
CA VAL A 507 1.56 -14.42 0.39
C VAL A 507 1.92 -13.18 -0.41
N ALA A 508 2.89 -13.29 -1.30
CA ALA A 508 3.31 -12.22 -2.19
C ALA A 508 2.15 -11.76 -3.07
N ALA A 509 2.08 -10.46 -3.38
CA ALA A 509 0.86 -9.86 -3.94
C ALA A 509 0.43 -10.41 -5.32
N THR A 510 1.33 -10.86 -6.22
CA THR A 510 0.89 -11.53 -7.48
C THR A 510 0.18 -12.86 -7.23
N HIS A 511 0.52 -13.54 -6.13
CA HIS A 511 0.07 -14.89 -5.81
C HIS A 511 -1.07 -14.96 -4.78
N ARG A 512 -1.63 -13.81 -4.35
CA ARG A 512 -2.93 -13.82 -3.68
C ARG A 512 -3.95 -14.51 -4.60
N ARG A 513 -4.94 -15.19 -4.03
CA ARG A 513 -6.07 -15.83 -4.75
C ARG A 513 -5.73 -16.96 -5.73
N GLN A 514 -4.48 -17.45 -5.74
CA GLN A 514 -4.08 -18.65 -6.50
C GLN A 514 -4.09 -19.93 -5.63
N GLY A 515 -4.64 -19.86 -4.42
CA GLY A 515 -4.72 -20.99 -3.50
C GLY A 515 -3.44 -21.28 -2.69
N LEU A 516 -2.39 -20.46 -2.80
CA LEU A 516 -1.14 -20.64 -2.04
C LEU A 516 -1.37 -20.68 -0.53
N LEU A 517 -2.11 -19.70 0.03
CA LEU A 517 -2.39 -19.67 1.46
C LEU A 517 -3.14 -20.92 1.92
N THR A 518 -4.18 -21.32 1.19
CA THR A 518 -4.94 -22.55 1.46
C THR A 518 -4.03 -23.78 1.46
N ASN A 519 -3.13 -23.89 0.47
CA ASN A 519 -2.18 -24.99 0.33
C ASN A 519 -1.10 -25.02 1.42
N MET A 520 -0.55 -23.85 1.78
CA MET A 520 0.43 -23.72 2.87
C MET A 520 -0.23 -24.01 4.21
N MET A 521 -1.41 -23.45 4.49
CA MET A 521 -2.11 -23.69 5.75
C MET A 521 -2.52 -25.14 5.92
N LYS A 522 -3.02 -25.81 4.86
CA LYS A 522 -3.34 -27.23 4.92
C LYS A 522 -2.12 -28.06 5.32
N ARG A 523 -1.00 -27.89 4.61
CA ARG A 523 0.26 -28.60 4.86
C ARG A 523 0.84 -28.32 6.24
N LEU A 524 0.81 -27.05 6.66
CA LEU A 524 1.30 -26.68 7.98
C LEU A 524 0.45 -27.35 9.08
N LEU A 525 -0.87 -27.28 8.99
CA LEU A 525 -1.74 -27.86 10.03
C LEU A 525 -1.69 -29.39 10.06
N GLU A 526 -1.65 -30.05 8.89
CA GLU A 526 -1.45 -31.50 8.81
C GLU A 526 -0.13 -31.92 9.47
N ARG A 527 0.96 -31.21 9.18
CA ARG A 527 2.26 -31.43 9.82
C ARG A 527 2.17 -31.28 11.34
N GLU A 528 1.61 -30.17 11.83
CA GLU A 528 1.52 -29.92 13.28
C GLU A 528 0.67 -30.99 13.98
N ARG A 529 -0.40 -31.45 13.34
CA ARG A 529 -1.21 -32.57 13.85
C ARG A 529 -0.39 -33.88 13.87
N ASP A 530 0.35 -34.18 12.82
CA ASP A 530 1.14 -35.42 12.70
C ASP A 530 2.26 -35.51 13.74
N ILE A 531 2.81 -34.37 14.17
CA ILE A 531 3.78 -34.31 15.28
C ILE A 531 3.13 -34.22 16.66
N GLY A 532 1.81 -34.37 16.73
CA GLY A 532 1.06 -34.54 17.98
C GLY A 532 0.57 -33.24 18.64
N GLN A 533 0.51 -32.12 17.92
CA GLN A 533 -0.10 -30.90 18.46
C GLN A 533 -1.63 -31.06 18.49
N PRO A 534 -2.30 -30.98 19.66
CA PRO A 534 -3.76 -31.09 19.74
C PRO A 534 -4.49 -29.82 19.30
N VAL A 535 -3.81 -28.66 19.36
CA VAL A 535 -4.37 -27.36 18.97
C VAL A 535 -3.33 -26.52 18.21
N ALA A 536 -3.83 -25.58 17.42
CA ALA A 536 -3.04 -24.49 16.87
C ALA A 536 -3.65 -23.16 17.31
N SER A 537 -2.82 -22.12 17.44
CA SER A 537 -3.27 -20.78 17.82
C SER A 537 -2.56 -19.70 17.01
N LEU A 538 -3.19 -18.54 16.85
CA LEU A 538 -2.63 -17.40 16.14
C LEU A 538 -3.18 -16.07 16.62
N TRP A 539 -2.42 -15.01 16.38
CA TRP A 539 -2.90 -13.64 16.41
C TRP A 539 -3.46 -13.26 15.04
N ALA A 540 -4.73 -12.90 14.97
CA ALA A 540 -5.36 -12.60 13.69
C ALA A 540 -4.99 -11.18 13.25
N SER A 541 -4.19 -11.08 12.19
CA SER A 541 -4.00 -9.80 11.47
C SER A 541 -5.24 -9.41 10.67
N GLU A 542 -6.01 -10.39 10.19
CA GLU A 542 -7.23 -10.23 9.41
C GLU A 542 -8.26 -11.31 9.81
N SER A 543 -9.32 -10.89 10.50
CA SER A 543 -10.31 -11.80 11.12
C SER A 543 -11.09 -12.65 10.10
N ASN A 544 -11.27 -12.16 8.87
CA ASN A 544 -12.01 -12.86 7.80
C ASN A 544 -11.21 -14.00 7.14
N ILE A 545 -9.89 -14.07 7.34
CA ILE A 545 -9.05 -15.07 6.70
C ILE A 545 -9.16 -16.39 7.47
N TYR A 546 -8.83 -16.39 8.76
CA TYR A 546 -8.56 -17.61 9.51
C TYR A 546 -9.81 -18.44 9.84
N GLY A 547 -10.99 -17.81 9.93
CA GLY A 547 -12.26 -18.52 10.12
C GLY A 547 -12.51 -19.62 9.08
N ARG A 548 -12.07 -19.42 7.83
CA ARG A 548 -12.22 -20.42 6.75
C ARG A 548 -11.34 -21.66 6.92
N PHE A 549 -10.31 -21.57 7.77
CA PHE A 549 -9.42 -22.67 8.12
C PHE A 549 -9.81 -23.32 9.46
N GLY A 550 -11.03 -23.06 9.94
CA GLY A 550 -11.57 -23.61 11.19
C GLY A 550 -10.96 -23.00 12.46
N TYR A 551 -10.35 -21.81 12.36
CA TYR A 551 -9.99 -21.03 13.55
C TYR A 551 -11.21 -20.31 14.11
N GLY A 552 -11.37 -20.34 15.42
CA GLY A 552 -12.34 -19.55 16.17
C GLY A 552 -11.65 -18.56 17.11
N MET A 553 -12.18 -17.35 17.25
CA MET A 553 -11.73 -16.39 18.27
C MET A 553 -11.97 -16.99 19.65
N SER A 554 -10.91 -17.29 20.40
CA SER A 554 -10.98 -17.98 21.70
C SER A 554 -10.56 -17.09 22.87
N ILE A 555 -9.77 -16.05 22.59
CA ILE A 555 -9.28 -15.08 23.57
C ILE A 555 -9.60 -13.67 23.07
N GLN A 556 -10.27 -12.88 23.91
CA GLN A 556 -10.51 -11.45 23.67
C GLN A 556 -9.76 -10.62 24.69
N HIS A 557 -9.13 -9.55 24.21
CA HIS A 557 -8.50 -8.55 25.06
C HIS A 557 -9.39 -7.32 25.22
N GLN A 558 -9.00 -6.46 26.15
CA GLN A 558 -9.54 -5.14 26.32
C GLN A 558 -8.43 -4.11 26.14
N VAL A 559 -8.69 -3.13 25.28
CA VAL A 559 -7.91 -1.90 25.21
C VAL A 559 -8.45 -0.96 26.28
N PHE A 560 -7.57 -0.50 27.16
CA PHE A 560 -7.85 0.48 28.20
C PHE A 560 -7.24 1.83 27.80
N ASN A 561 -8.04 2.89 27.83
CA ASN A 561 -7.55 4.27 27.83
C ASN A 561 -8.01 4.96 29.10
N ILE A 562 -7.09 5.59 29.83
CA ILE A 562 -7.35 6.13 31.17
C ILE A 562 -6.88 7.58 31.28
N ASP A 563 -7.75 8.47 31.80
CA ASP A 563 -7.33 9.81 32.30
C ASP A 563 -6.80 9.66 33.74
N THR A 564 -5.48 9.59 33.89
CA THR A 564 -4.81 9.27 35.16
C THR A 564 -5.05 10.33 36.23
N ARG A 565 -5.30 11.59 35.86
CA ARG A 565 -5.54 12.69 36.80
C ARG A 565 -6.78 12.48 37.67
N LYS A 566 -7.71 11.66 37.18
CA LYS A 566 -8.99 11.38 37.83
C LYS A 566 -9.14 9.90 38.22
N ALA A 567 -8.21 9.05 37.82
CA ALA A 567 -8.26 7.60 38.02
C ALA A 567 -7.58 7.18 39.34
N GLY A 568 -8.08 7.73 40.47
CA GLY A 568 -7.66 7.27 41.79
C GLY A 568 -8.21 5.86 42.09
N LEU A 569 -7.49 5.06 42.86
CA LEU A 569 -8.00 3.78 43.38
C LEU A 569 -8.79 4.04 44.67
N SER A 570 -10.05 3.59 44.74
CA SER A 570 -10.90 3.70 45.94
C SER A 570 -10.86 2.46 46.84
N SER A 571 -10.55 1.32 46.23
CA SER A 571 -10.43 0.02 46.89
C SER A 571 -9.29 -0.73 46.21
N CYS A 572 -8.37 -1.29 47.00
CA CYS A 572 -7.37 -2.21 46.49
C CYS A 572 -7.00 -3.23 47.58
N PRO A 573 -6.58 -4.45 47.19
CA PRO A 573 -5.92 -5.39 48.10
C PRO A 573 -4.75 -4.74 48.85
N GLU A 574 -4.40 -5.28 50.01
CA GLU A 574 -3.21 -4.87 50.74
C GLU A 574 -1.96 -5.12 49.89
N ILE A 575 -1.11 -4.10 49.76
CA ILE A 575 0.16 -4.17 49.02
C ILE A 575 1.28 -4.35 50.05
N SER A 576 1.66 -5.60 50.30
CA SER A 576 2.66 -6.00 51.29
C SER A 576 4.12 -5.96 50.78
N GLY A 577 4.30 -5.98 49.46
CA GLY A 577 5.59 -5.95 48.78
C GLY A 577 6.03 -4.57 48.32
N ASN A 578 7.14 -4.52 47.59
CA ASN A 578 7.73 -3.28 47.06
C ASN A 578 7.91 -3.35 45.55
N LEU A 579 7.84 -2.19 44.90
CA LEU A 579 8.19 -2.03 43.49
C LEU A 579 9.61 -1.51 43.35
N ARG A 580 10.33 -1.99 42.34
CA ARG A 580 11.63 -1.45 41.96
C ARG A 580 11.82 -1.47 40.46
N TYR A 581 12.56 -0.49 39.96
CA TYR A 581 13.03 -0.48 38.59
C TYR A 581 14.16 -1.49 38.41
N VAL A 582 14.18 -2.12 37.25
CA VAL A 582 15.25 -3.03 36.82
C VAL A 582 15.74 -2.63 35.44
N ASP A 583 16.98 -2.96 35.12
CA ASP A 583 17.43 -2.90 33.73
C ASP A 583 17.01 -4.16 32.96
N ILE A 584 17.19 -4.14 31.64
CA ILE A 584 16.79 -5.24 30.76
C ILE A 584 17.50 -6.57 31.08
N SER A 585 18.73 -6.51 31.59
CA SER A 585 19.54 -7.69 31.91
C SER A 585 19.05 -8.39 33.19
N GLU A 586 18.58 -7.60 34.16
CA GLU A 586 17.94 -8.10 35.36
C GLU A 586 16.50 -8.56 35.06
N ALA A 587 15.75 -7.79 34.26
CA ALA A 587 14.40 -8.16 33.81
C ALA A 587 14.38 -9.56 33.18
N ARG A 588 15.34 -9.86 32.28
CA ARG A 588 15.46 -11.18 31.64
C ARG A 588 15.66 -12.35 32.63
N LYS A 589 16.22 -12.10 33.81
CA LYS A 589 16.40 -13.11 34.88
C LYS A 589 15.16 -13.30 35.72
N VAL A 590 14.40 -12.22 35.96
CA VAL A 590 13.30 -12.18 36.93
C VAL A 590 11.93 -12.43 36.27
N PHE A 591 11.68 -11.87 35.09
CA PHE A 591 10.39 -11.96 34.41
C PHE A 591 9.93 -13.39 34.11
N PRO A 592 10.81 -14.35 33.70
CA PRO A 592 10.39 -15.73 33.47
C PRO A 592 9.74 -16.40 34.70
N GLN A 593 10.23 -16.13 35.91
CA GLN A 593 9.63 -16.67 37.13
C GLN A 593 8.22 -16.14 37.34
N VAL A 594 8.02 -14.83 37.16
CA VAL A 594 6.70 -14.19 37.30
C VAL A 594 5.73 -14.71 36.23
N TRP A 595 6.23 -14.90 35.01
CA TRP A 595 5.45 -15.40 33.89
C TRP A 595 4.93 -16.82 34.13
N GLU A 596 5.78 -17.73 34.62
CA GLU A 596 5.34 -19.09 34.95
C GLU A 596 4.25 -19.09 36.04
N SER A 597 4.41 -18.28 37.09
CA SER A 597 3.36 -18.14 38.12
C SER A 597 2.07 -17.52 37.57
N ALA A 598 2.16 -16.62 36.60
CA ALA A 598 0.98 -16.06 35.94
C ALA A 598 0.30 -17.07 35.01
N ALA A 599 1.09 -17.90 34.32
CA ALA A 599 0.62 -18.94 33.42
C ALA A 599 -0.21 -20.00 34.16
N GLU A 600 0.20 -20.40 35.37
CA GLU A 600 -0.54 -21.34 36.22
C GLU A 600 -1.96 -20.88 36.58
N MET A 601 -2.24 -19.57 36.50
CA MET A 601 -3.55 -19.00 36.83
C MET A 601 -4.45 -18.73 35.62
N HIS A 602 -3.94 -18.78 34.39
CA HIS A 602 -4.67 -18.34 33.19
C HIS A 602 -4.62 -19.39 32.09
N SER A 603 -5.79 -19.72 31.55
CA SER A 603 -5.88 -20.54 30.35
C SER A 603 -5.50 -19.73 29.10
N GLY A 604 -4.85 -20.37 28.13
CA GLY A 604 -4.36 -19.72 26.91
C GLY A 604 -3.05 -18.95 27.09
N PHE A 605 -2.48 -18.96 28.29
CA PHE A 605 -1.21 -18.32 28.59
C PHE A 605 -0.05 -19.24 28.15
N PRO A 606 0.81 -18.81 27.20
CA PRO A 606 1.83 -19.68 26.64
C PRO A 606 3.05 -19.77 27.56
N ARG A 607 3.65 -20.95 27.69
CA ARG A 607 4.99 -21.08 28.28
C ARG A 607 6.04 -20.67 27.26
N CYS A 608 7.08 -19.99 27.74
CA CYS A 608 8.14 -19.44 26.91
C CYS A 608 9.46 -20.11 27.27
N ASP A 609 10.12 -20.69 26.26
CA ASP A 609 11.50 -21.14 26.41
C ASP A 609 12.50 -19.96 26.42
N ASP A 610 13.77 -20.25 26.65
CA ASP A 610 14.80 -19.22 26.69
C ASP A 610 14.96 -18.44 25.38
N ASN A 611 14.73 -19.07 24.22
CA ASN A 611 14.83 -18.41 22.92
C ASN A 611 13.67 -17.43 22.71
N HIS A 612 12.45 -17.78 23.12
CA HIS A 612 11.29 -16.89 23.06
C HIS A 612 11.44 -15.72 24.03
N TRP A 613 11.97 -15.97 25.23
CA TRP A 613 12.30 -14.89 26.16
C TRP A 613 13.33 -13.92 25.59
N ASP A 614 14.42 -14.43 25.02
CA ASP A 614 15.43 -13.59 24.38
C ASP A 614 14.80 -12.77 23.24
N ARG A 615 13.95 -13.39 22.40
CA ARG A 615 13.23 -12.74 21.28
C ARG A 615 12.29 -11.63 21.75
N MET A 616 11.52 -11.90 22.79
CA MET A 616 10.58 -10.96 23.39
C MET A 616 11.32 -9.77 24.00
N MET A 617 12.36 -10.02 24.82
CA MET A 617 13.16 -8.98 25.44
C MET A 617 13.87 -8.10 24.40
N ALA A 618 14.38 -8.70 23.32
CA ALA A 618 14.98 -7.94 22.21
C ALA A 618 13.98 -7.05 21.46
N GLY A 619 12.66 -7.34 21.52
CA GLY A 619 11.61 -6.52 20.94
C GLY A 619 11.29 -5.25 21.74
N PHE A 620 11.66 -5.21 23.03
CA PHE A 620 11.48 -4.02 23.87
C PHE A 620 12.68 -3.07 23.71
N SER A 621 12.72 -2.36 22.59
CA SER A 621 13.69 -1.30 22.28
C SER A 621 13.03 0.08 22.24
N GLU A 622 13.79 1.11 21.85
CA GLU A 622 13.24 2.44 21.54
C GLU A 622 12.16 2.34 20.46
N LYS A 623 11.03 3.04 20.67
CA LYS A 623 9.92 3.14 19.71
C LYS A 623 9.87 4.56 19.15
N SER A 624 9.52 4.70 17.86
CA SER A 624 9.46 6.02 17.21
C SER A 624 8.53 6.98 17.97
N GLY A 625 9.05 8.13 18.38
CA GLY A 625 8.29 9.14 19.14
C GLY A 625 7.99 8.77 20.59
N TRP A 626 8.58 7.71 21.14
CA TRP A 626 8.52 7.32 22.55
C TRP A 626 9.93 7.30 23.16
N GLY A 627 10.02 7.41 24.49
CA GLY A 627 11.26 7.17 25.22
C GLY A 627 11.66 5.68 25.24
N LYS A 628 12.77 5.38 25.92
CA LYS A 628 13.19 4.00 26.23
C LYS A 628 12.15 3.29 27.12
N PRO A 629 12.02 1.95 27.02
CA PRO A 629 11.13 1.20 27.89
C PRO A 629 11.61 1.26 29.35
N TRP A 630 10.65 1.29 30.26
CA TRP A 630 10.83 1.13 31.69
C TRP A 630 10.40 -0.27 32.10
N PHE A 631 11.21 -0.90 32.96
CA PHE A 631 10.94 -2.22 33.51
C PHE A 631 10.80 -2.10 35.02
N VAL A 632 9.68 -2.57 35.56
CA VAL A 632 9.40 -2.54 37.00
C VAL A 632 9.00 -3.92 37.46
N VAL A 633 9.51 -4.35 38.61
CA VAL A 633 9.16 -5.61 39.27
C VAL A 633 8.51 -5.31 40.62
N TYR A 634 7.43 -6.02 40.93
CA TYR A 634 6.86 -6.13 42.26
C TYR A 634 7.41 -7.38 42.96
N GLU A 635 7.97 -7.19 44.14
CA GLU A 635 8.54 -8.28 44.95
C GLU A 635 7.97 -8.29 46.37
N GLU A 636 7.69 -9.49 46.85
CA GLU A 636 7.32 -9.75 48.24
C GLU A 636 8.24 -10.82 48.80
N ASN A 637 8.87 -10.57 49.95
CA ASN A 637 9.83 -11.50 50.57
C ASN A 637 10.92 -12.00 49.59
N LYS A 638 11.42 -11.10 48.73
CA LYS A 638 12.40 -11.39 47.64
C LYS A 638 11.90 -12.36 46.54
N THR A 639 10.60 -12.61 46.49
CA THR A 639 9.97 -13.35 45.39
C THR A 639 9.31 -12.35 44.47
N ALA A 640 9.65 -12.38 43.19
CA ALA A 640 8.99 -11.57 42.18
C ALA A 640 7.60 -12.14 41.89
N LEU A 641 6.58 -11.30 42.01
CA LEU A 641 5.16 -11.70 41.83
C LEU A 641 4.45 -10.86 40.77
N GLY A 642 5.09 -9.84 40.21
CA GLY A 642 4.54 -9.06 39.11
C GLY A 642 5.59 -8.22 38.41
N PHE A 643 5.35 -7.88 37.15
CA PHE A 643 6.15 -6.90 36.43
C PHE A 643 5.31 -6.06 35.46
N ALA A 644 5.82 -4.87 35.14
CA ALA A 644 5.30 -4.04 34.07
C ALA A 644 6.42 -3.57 33.13
N ILE A 645 6.09 -3.50 31.85
CA ILE A 645 6.90 -2.89 30.80
C ILE A 645 6.09 -1.73 30.22
N TYR A 646 6.64 -0.52 30.26
CA TYR A 646 5.92 0.65 29.77
C TYR A 646 6.82 1.68 29.10
N TYR A 647 6.22 2.50 28.24
CA TYR A 647 6.85 3.58 27.51
C TYR A 647 6.25 4.91 27.92
N LEU A 648 7.07 5.96 27.88
CA LEU A 648 6.65 7.32 28.15
C LEU A 648 6.83 8.18 26.90
N LYS A 649 5.81 8.94 26.55
CA LYS A 649 5.85 9.95 25.50
C LYS A 649 5.70 11.32 26.12
N SER A 650 6.79 12.07 26.14
CA SER A 650 6.77 13.47 26.58
C SER A 650 5.86 14.31 25.68
N PRO A 651 5.27 15.40 26.20
CA PRO A 651 4.61 16.40 25.36
C PRO A 651 5.58 16.89 24.28
N SER A 652 5.10 17.05 23.05
CA SER A 652 5.93 17.45 21.90
C SER A 652 6.56 18.83 22.11
N ASP A 653 7.87 18.93 21.92
CA ASP A 653 8.62 20.19 21.95
C ASP A 653 7.98 21.21 21.00
N GLY A 654 7.40 22.29 21.54
CA GLY A 654 6.96 23.46 20.78
C GLY A 654 5.47 23.83 20.84
N GLN A 655 4.61 23.07 21.51
CA GLN A 655 3.21 23.49 21.76
C GLN A 655 2.92 23.63 23.26
N ILE A 656 2.86 24.88 23.74
CA ILE A 656 2.53 25.26 25.14
C ILE A 656 1.07 24.89 25.51
N THR A 657 0.25 24.41 24.57
CA THR A 657 -1.15 24.04 24.75
C THR A 657 -1.40 22.71 25.49
N ASN A 658 -0.38 21.88 25.73
CA ASN A 658 -0.51 20.69 26.56
C ASN A 658 0.77 20.40 27.38
N PRO A 659 0.72 20.40 28.73
CA PRO A 659 1.86 20.11 29.59
C PRO A 659 2.05 18.62 29.97
N HIS A 660 1.16 17.71 29.55
CA HIS A 660 1.17 16.31 30.02
C HIS A 660 1.50 15.29 28.92
N GLY A 661 2.25 14.25 29.31
CA GLY A 661 2.64 13.14 28.43
C GLY A 661 1.65 11.97 28.43
N VAL A 662 1.98 10.92 27.67
CA VAL A 662 1.22 9.65 27.61
C VAL A 662 2.07 8.47 28.12
N VAL A 663 1.46 7.59 28.93
CA VAL A 663 1.99 6.29 29.33
C VAL A 663 1.42 5.21 28.41
N ASN A 664 2.28 4.39 27.80
CA ASN A 664 1.87 3.14 27.15
C ASN A 664 2.34 1.97 28.00
N ALA A 665 1.44 1.33 28.74
CA ALA A 665 1.72 0.13 29.50
C ALA A 665 1.62 -1.09 28.57
N ASP A 666 2.74 -1.43 27.92
CA ASP A 666 2.79 -2.45 26.87
C ASP A 666 2.47 -3.85 27.40
N MET A 667 2.95 -4.16 28.61
CA MET A 667 2.77 -5.45 29.25
C MET A 667 2.69 -5.32 30.77
N ILE A 668 1.69 -5.94 31.39
CA ILE A 668 1.48 -5.97 32.83
C ILE A 668 1.19 -7.42 33.20
N ILE A 669 2.12 -8.08 33.89
CA ILE A 669 1.99 -9.48 34.31
C ILE A 669 1.98 -9.54 35.83
N HIS A 670 1.08 -10.32 36.40
CA HIS A 670 0.93 -10.45 37.84
C HIS A 670 0.50 -11.87 38.23
N SER A 671 0.98 -12.33 39.38
CA SER A 671 0.64 -13.64 39.94
C SER A 671 -0.22 -13.57 41.22
N SER A 672 -0.57 -12.35 41.68
CA SER A 672 -1.39 -12.16 42.88
C SER A 672 -2.25 -10.88 42.82
N PRO A 673 -3.31 -10.76 43.63
CA PRO A 673 -4.08 -9.51 43.73
C PRO A 673 -3.24 -8.31 44.20
N ALA A 674 -2.29 -8.54 45.11
CA ALA A 674 -1.41 -7.48 45.63
C ALA A 674 -0.45 -6.96 44.54
N SER A 675 0.14 -7.85 43.74
CA SER A 675 1.01 -7.47 42.62
C SER A 675 0.26 -6.73 41.52
N HIS A 676 -0.95 -7.16 41.16
CA HIS A 676 -1.82 -6.45 40.22
C HIS A 676 -2.14 -5.02 40.70
N ALA A 677 -2.58 -4.88 41.95
CA ALA A 677 -2.90 -3.60 42.54
C ALA A 677 -1.67 -2.67 42.61
N ALA A 678 -0.50 -3.20 42.98
CA ALA A 678 0.74 -2.44 43.03
C ALA A 678 1.15 -1.89 41.67
N LEU A 679 1.13 -2.72 40.62
CA LEU A 679 1.50 -2.31 39.26
C LEU A 679 0.55 -1.23 38.72
N TRP A 680 -0.77 -1.41 38.90
CA TRP A 680 -1.73 -0.38 38.50
C TRP A 680 -1.59 0.90 39.31
N LYS A 681 -1.40 0.81 40.62
CA LYS A 681 -1.15 1.98 41.47
C LYS A 681 0.08 2.73 41.00
N HIS A 682 1.14 2.05 40.60
CA HIS A 682 2.34 2.69 40.05
C HIS A 682 2.06 3.39 38.72
N LEU A 683 1.48 2.69 37.75
CA LEU A 683 1.25 3.21 36.41
C LEU A 683 0.28 4.41 36.40
N LEU A 684 -0.72 4.42 37.28
CA LEU A 684 -1.67 5.54 37.41
C LEU A 684 -1.09 6.78 38.10
N ASN A 685 0.04 6.66 38.80
CA ASN A 685 0.66 7.74 39.57
C ASN A 685 2.02 8.19 38.99
N ILE A 686 2.25 8.00 37.70
CA ILE A 686 3.45 8.54 37.03
C ILE A 686 3.24 10.05 36.79
N ASP A 687 4.00 10.86 37.52
CA ASP A 687 3.91 12.33 37.46
C ASP A 687 4.11 12.88 36.05
N LEU A 688 3.34 13.91 35.71
CA LEU A 688 3.34 14.63 34.43
C LEU A 688 2.72 13.86 33.24
N TYR A 689 2.17 12.67 33.45
CA TYR A 689 1.47 11.93 32.40
C TYR A 689 -0.01 11.80 32.76
N ASP A 690 -0.88 12.35 31.92
CA ASP A 690 -2.33 12.43 32.18
C ASP A 690 -3.16 11.37 31.43
N ARG A 691 -2.51 10.60 30.56
CA ARG A 691 -3.13 9.55 29.76
C ARG A 691 -2.34 8.27 29.87
N LEU A 692 -3.03 7.16 30.12
CA LEU A 692 -2.48 5.82 30.09
C LEU A 692 -3.24 4.98 29.06
N SER A 693 -2.52 4.22 28.24
CA SER A 693 -3.10 3.22 27.36
C SER A 693 -2.44 1.85 27.55
N THR A 694 -3.24 0.79 27.45
CA THR A 694 -2.76 -0.60 27.29
C THR A 694 -3.74 -1.35 26.40
N TRP A 695 -3.24 -2.31 25.62
CA TRP A 695 -4.05 -3.03 24.63
C TRP A 695 -4.17 -4.53 24.92
N ARG A 696 -3.48 -5.03 25.97
CA ARG A 696 -3.37 -6.47 26.29
C ARG A 696 -4.11 -6.89 27.56
N SER A 697 -5.03 -6.09 28.08
CA SER A 697 -5.72 -6.44 29.33
C SER A 697 -6.69 -7.60 29.14
N SER A 698 -6.80 -8.46 30.15
CA SER A 698 -7.80 -9.54 30.17
C SER A 698 -9.21 -8.96 30.15
N SER A 699 -10.18 -9.70 29.57
CA SER A 699 -11.59 -9.29 29.55
C SER A 699 -12.22 -9.20 30.94
N ASP A 700 -11.67 -9.96 31.90
CA ASP A 700 -12.08 -10.01 33.30
C ASP A 700 -11.12 -9.27 34.26
N ASP A 701 -10.24 -8.40 33.75
CA ASP A 701 -9.31 -7.62 34.59
C ASP A 701 -10.07 -6.85 35.69
N SER A 702 -9.53 -6.87 36.91
CA SER A 702 -10.18 -6.31 38.09
C SER A 702 -9.97 -4.80 38.30
N LEU A 703 -9.14 -4.13 37.49
CA LEU A 703 -8.91 -2.68 37.56
C LEU A 703 -10.19 -1.84 37.59
N PRO A 704 -11.21 -2.08 36.74
CA PRO A 704 -12.44 -1.28 36.76
C PRO A 704 -13.09 -1.21 38.14
N TRP A 705 -12.95 -2.28 38.93
CA TRP A 705 -13.54 -2.40 40.27
C TRP A 705 -12.67 -1.79 41.38
N MET A 706 -11.40 -1.47 41.09
CA MET A 706 -10.52 -0.75 42.02
C MET A 706 -10.63 0.77 41.88
N LEU A 707 -11.08 1.27 40.73
CA LEU A 707 -11.17 2.71 40.44
C LEU A 707 -12.23 3.43 41.29
N ALA A 708 -11.95 4.67 41.70
CA ALA A 708 -12.89 5.56 42.38
C ALA A 708 -13.96 6.11 41.42
N ASP A 709 -13.61 6.33 40.15
CA ASP A 709 -14.53 6.71 39.08
C ASP A 709 -14.28 5.82 37.86
N LEU A 710 -15.16 4.86 37.62
CA LEU A 710 -15.08 3.93 36.50
C LEU A 710 -15.12 4.64 35.14
N ARG A 711 -15.70 5.85 35.05
CA ARG A 711 -15.81 6.60 33.79
C ARG A 711 -14.47 7.10 33.27
N GLN A 712 -13.43 7.08 34.10
CA GLN A 712 -12.09 7.46 33.68
C GLN A 712 -11.38 6.36 32.89
N LEU A 713 -11.93 5.15 32.87
CA LEU A 713 -11.45 4.02 32.09
C LEU A 713 -12.39 3.78 30.89
N GLU A 714 -11.91 4.10 29.70
CA GLU A 714 -12.52 3.65 28.45
C GLU A 714 -12.05 2.22 28.16
N ARG A 715 -13.00 1.35 27.77
CA ARG A 715 -12.73 -0.05 27.42
C ARG A 715 -13.19 -0.33 26.00
N ARG A 716 -12.32 -0.90 25.18
CA ARG A 716 -12.66 -1.39 23.83
C ARG A 716 -12.28 -2.87 23.70
N PRO A 717 -13.19 -3.77 23.30
CA PRO A 717 -12.81 -5.15 22.99
C PRO A 717 -11.86 -5.20 21.79
N TYR A 718 -10.97 -6.18 21.79
CA TYR A 718 -10.02 -6.48 20.73
C TYR A 718 -9.90 -8.00 20.59
N ASP A 719 -10.04 -8.52 19.38
CA ASP A 719 -9.82 -9.95 19.11
C ASP A 719 -8.33 -10.24 19.18
N ALA A 720 -7.93 -11.13 20.09
CA ALA A 720 -6.53 -11.39 20.37
C ALA A 720 -6.10 -12.71 19.71
N VAL A 721 -6.43 -13.84 20.33
CA VAL A 721 -5.95 -15.15 19.92
C VAL A 721 -7.09 -16.04 19.44
N TRP A 722 -6.87 -16.66 18.29
CA TRP A 722 -7.77 -17.60 17.66
C TRP A 722 -7.19 -19.00 17.76
N TYR A 723 -8.00 -20.00 18.11
CA TYR A 723 -7.58 -21.41 18.15
C TYR A 723 -8.20 -22.21 17.01
N ARG A 724 -7.52 -23.28 16.57
CA ARG A 724 -8.09 -24.42 15.82
C ARG A 724 -7.80 -25.69 16.61
N LEU A 725 -8.78 -26.59 16.74
CA LEU A 725 -8.54 -27.92 17.29
C LEU A 725 -7.99 -28.80 16.16
N LEU A 726 -6.77 -29.30 16.33
CA LEU A 726 -6.14 -30.23 15.39
C LEU A 726 -6.54 -31.67 15.71
N ASP A 727 -6.69 -32.00 17.00
CA ASP A 727 -7.28 -33.25 17.49
C ASP A 727 -8.38 -32.92 18.50
N VAL A 728 -9.64 -33.08 18.07
CA VAL A 728 -10.81 -32.74 18.90
C VAL A 728 -10.88 -33.60 20.15
N ALA A 729 -10.59 -34.91 20.06
CA ALA A 729 -10.74 -35.82 21.19
C ALA A 729 -9.64 -35.56 22.24
N GLU A 730 -8.39 -35.38 21.81
CA GLU A 730 -7.30 -35.05 22.75
C GLU A 730 -7.51 -33.68 23.37
N ALA A 731 -7.86 -32.65 22.58
CA ALA A 731 -8.10 -31.30 23.10
C ALA A 731 -9.22 -31.30 24.15
N LEU A 732 -10.37 -31.92 23.86
CA LEU A 732 -11.50 -31.97 24.80
C LEU A 732 -11.23 -32.86 26.03
N SER A 733 -10.35 -33.86 25.92
CA SER A 733 -9.88 -34.67 27.06
C SER A 733 -8.80 -33.97 27.89
N ALA A 734 -8.19 -32.90 27.37
CA ALA A 734 -7.12 -32.19 28.05
C ALA A 734 -7.60 -31.13 29.03
N ARG A 735 -8.78 -30.51 28.81
CA ARG A 735 -9.37 -29.55 29.75
C ARG A 735 -10.33 -30.21 30.75
N THR A 736 -10.42 -29.67 31.96
CA THR A 736 -11.52 -29.94 32.89
C THR A 736 -12.72 -29.03 32.60
N TYR A 737 -13.86 -29.38 33.17
CA TYR A 737 -15.13 -28.67 32.99
C TYR A 737 -15.67 -28.24 34.34
N LEU A 738 -16.34 -27.08 34.40
CA LEU A 738 -16.78 -26.52 35.69
C LEU A 738 -17.89 -27.36 36.34
N THR A 739 -18.72 -27.99 35.52
CA THR A 739 -19.81 -28.88 35.95
C THR A 739 -19.62 -30.26 35.33
N SER A 740 -19.99 -31.31 36.07
CA SER A 740 -19.99 -32.68 35.56
C SER A 740 -21.13 -32.91 34.56
N GLY A 741 -20.85 -33.48 33.40
CA GLY A 741 -21.86 -33.79 32.39
C GLY A 741 -21.34 -34.71 31.28
N THR A 742 -22.27 -35.12 30.42
CA THR A 742 -21.96 -35.88 29.20
C THR A 742 -22.72 -35.27 28.03
N LEU A 743 -22.02 -34.99 26.93
CA LEU A 743 -22.54 -34.39 25.71
C LEU A 743 -21.96 -35.08 24.48
N ILE A 744 -22.76 -35.20 23.44
CA ILE A 744 -22.31 -35.70 22.13
C ILE A 744 -22.29 -34.53 21.15
N PHE A 745 -21.11 -34.18 20.63
CA PHE A 745 -20.96 -33.14 19.62
C PHE A 745 -20.86 -33.76 18.23
N GLU A 746 -21.58 -33.23 17.24
CA GLU A 746 -21.22 -33.31 15.82
C GLU A 746 -20.37 -32.09 15.48
N VAL A 747 -19.11 -32.31 15.13
CA VAL A 747 -18.16 -31.25 14.77
C VAL A 747 -17.96 -31.26 13.27
N GLU A 748 -18.37 -30.18 12.61
CA GLU A 748 -18.23 -30.03 11.16
C GLU A 748 -16.95 -29.25 10.83
N ASP A 749 -16.00 -29.89 10.13
CA ASP A 749 -14.80 -29.20 9.65
C ASP A 749 -14.86 -29.02 8.13
N SER A 750 -15.12 -27.79 7.68
CA SER A 750 -15.23 -27.49 6.25
C SER A 750 -13.89 -27.39 5.53
N PHE A 751 -12.78 -27.27 6.28
CA PHE A 751 -11.44 -27.13 5.70
C PHE A 751 -10.75 -28.48 5.52
N ILE A 752 -10.84 -29.33 6.53
CA ILE A 752 -10.32 -30.71 6.54
C ILE A 752 -11.43 -31.62 7.07
N PRO A 753 -12.39 -32.04 6.22
CA PRO A 753 -13.59 -32.79 6.64
C PRO A 753 -13.31 -34.06 7.45
N GLU A 754 -12.19 -34.73 7.20
CA GLU A 754 -11.74 -35.90 7.94
C GLU A 754 -11.36 -35.63 9.40
N TRP A 755 -11.24 -34.36 9.82
CA TRP A 755 -10.99 -33.97 11.21
C TRP A 755 -12.27 -33.67 11.99
N GLY A 756 -13.41 -33.58 11.31
CA GLY A 756 -14.72 -33.51 11.92
C GLY A 756 -15.24 -34.88 12.38
N GLY A 757 -16.48 -34.89 12.88
CA GLY A 757 -17.21 -36.10 13.25
C GLY A 757 -17.87 -36.01 14.61
N ARG A 758 -18.34 -37.16 15.12
CA ARG A 758 -19.06 -37.26 16.39
C ARG A 758 -18.16 -37.64 17.55
N TYR A 759 -18.29 -36.87 18.63
CA TYR A 759 -17.48 -37.01 19.83
C TYR A 759 -18.36 -37.05 21.07
N GLU A 760 -18.23 -38.12 21.86
CA GLU A 760 -18.84 -38.20 23.19
C GLU A 760 -17.84 -37.64 24.21
N LEU A 761 -18.18 -36.51 24.82
CA LEU A 761 -17.45 -35.88 25.91
C LEU A 761 -18.14 -36.22 27.23
N SER A 762 -17.41 -36.84 28.16
CA SER A 762 -17.78 -36.92 29.58
C SER A 762 -16.73 -36.17 30.39
N GLY A 763 -17.12 -35.11 31.10
CA GLY A 763 -16.17 -34.27 31.81
C GLY A 763 -16.76 -33.56 33.01
N GLY A 764 -15.90 -33.13 33.93
CA GLY A 764 -16.24 -32.36 35.12
C GLY A 764 -14.97 -31.81 35.79
N PRO A 765 -15.07 -31.33 37.05
CA PRO A 765 -13.95 -30.72 37.76
C PRO A 765 -12.76 -31.68 37.99
N ASP A 766 -13.06 -32.98 38.15
CA ASP A 766 -12.06 -34.01 38.47
C ASP A 766 -11.35 -34.61 37.23
N GLY A 767 -11.75 -34.20 36.01
CA GLY A 767 -11.18 -34.70 34.77
C GLY A 767 -12.19 -34.85 33.65
N SER A 768 -11.71 -35.27 32.49
CA SER A 768 -12.54 -35.48 31.30
C SER A 768 -12.02 -36.59 30.41
N ARG A 769 -12.92 -37.10 29.57
CA ARG A 769 -12.64 -38.07 28.52
C ARG A 769 -13.53 -37.76 27.33
N CYS A 770 -12.92 -37.67 26.16
CA CYS A 770 -13.60 -37.50 24.89
C CYS A 770 -13.19 -38.61 23.92
N THR A 771 -14.17 -39.26 23.29
CA THR A 771 -13.92 -40.33 22.31
C THR A 771 -14.87 -40.23 21.13
N SER A 772 -14.42 -40.67 19.96
CA SER A 772 -15.31 -40.79 18.80
C SER A 772 -16.47 -41.74 19.10
N THR A 773 -17.67 -41.39 18.61
CA THR A 773 -18.90 -42.16 18.86
C THR A 773 -19.78 -42.22 17.62
N ARG A 774 -20.81 -43.07 17.65
CA ARG A 774 -21.88 -43.12 16.63
C ARG A 774 -23.25 -42.73 17.19
N LYS A 775 -23.31 -42.34 18.47
CA LYS A 775 -24.56 -41.89 19.11
C LYS A 775 -25.09 -40.64 18.39
N PHE A 776 -26.37 -40.35 18.57
CA PHE A 776 -26.99 -39.14 18.02
C PHE A 776 -26.40 -37.90 18.71
N PRO A 777 -26.01 -36.84 17.98
CA PRO A 777 -25.40 -35.66 18.59
C PRO A 777 -26.44 -34.87 19.37
N ASP A 778 -26.04 -34.36 20.53
CA ASP A 778 -26.81 -33.40 21.32
C ASP A 778 -26.65 -31.98 20.76
N ILE A 779 -25.47 -31.66 20.21
CA ILE A 779 -25.14 -30.35 19.63
C ILE A 779 -24.40 -30.56 18.31
N THR A 780 -24.80 -29.84 17.25
CA THR A 780 -24.05 -29.76 15.98
C THR A 780 -23.42 -28.37 15.85
N LEU A 781 -22.13 -28.30 15.49
CA LEU A 781 -21.44 -27.02 15.30
C LEU A 781 -20.21 -27.13 14.40
N PRO A 782 -19.78 -26.03 13.74
CA PRO A 782 -18.51 -25.99 13.03
C PRO A 782 -17.30 -26.07 13.96
N SER A 783 -16.17 -26.60 13.47
CA SER A 783 -14.91 -26.70 14.24
C SER A 783 -14.42 -25.35 14.77
N ALA A 784 -14.61 -24.26 14.00
CA ALA A 784 -14.33 -22.90 14.46
C ALA A 784 -15.19 -22.48 15.66
N THR A 785 -16.46 -22.87 15.72
CA THR A 785 -17.34 -22.59 16.86
C THR A 785 -16.87 -23.37 18.10
N LEU A 786 -16.46 -24.63 17.93
CA LEU A 786 -15.90 -25.41 19.04
C LEU A 786 -14.63 -24.76 19.59
N ALA A 787 -13.75 -24.31 18.69
CA ALA A 787 -12.52 -23.64 19.07
C ALA A 787 -12.78 -22.32 19.81
N THR A 788 -13.79 -21.55 19.39
CA THR A 788 -14.21 -20.32 20.07
C THR A 788 -14.59 -20.56 21.54
N ILE A 789 -15.29 -21.65 21.85
CA ILE A 789 -15.70 -21.95 23.24
C ILE A 789 -14.66 -22.76 24.03
N TYR A 790 -13.66 -23.34 23.36
CA TYR A 790 -12.76 -24.33 23.95
C TYR A 790 -12.10 -23.87 25.26
N LEU A 791 -11.56 -22.65 25.28
CA LEU A 791 -10.91 -22.06 26.46
C LEU A 791 -11.88 -21.37 27.45
N GLY A 792 -13.19 -21.36 27.15
CA GLY A 792 -14.20 -20.67 27.97
C GLY A 792 -14.33 -19.17 27.71
N GLY A 793 -13.74 -18.65 26.62
CA GLY A 793 -13.76 -17.22 26.29
C GLY A 793 -15.06 -16.72 25.64
N ALA A 794 -15.98 -17.61 25.28
CA ALA A 794 -17.23 -17.26 24.60
C ALA A 794 -18.40 -18.08 25.14
N ASN A 795 -19.60 -17.49 25.06
CA ASN A 795 -20.87 -18.10 25.46
C ASN A 795 -21.46 -18.88 24.27
N LEU A 796 -21.78 -20.17 24.46
CA LEU A 796 -22.26 -21.04 23.39
C LEU A 796 -23.72 -20.72 23.01
N ARG A 797 -24.55 -20.27 23.96
CA ARG A 797 -25.93 -19.83 23.73
C ARG A 797 -25.97 -18.59 22.83
N ASP A 798 -25.03 -17.67 22.98
CA ASP A 798 -24.90 -16.52 22.08
C ASP A 798 -24.50 -16.95 20.65
N LEU A 799 -23.65 -17.98 20.53
CA LEU A 799 -23.30 -18.56 19.23
C LEU A 799 -24.47 -19.32 18.59
N GLU A 800 -25.25 -20.06 19.38
CA GLU A 800 -26.48 -20.73 18.93
C GLU A 800 -27.53 -19.72 18.45
N ARG A 801 -27.78 -18.65 19.23
CA ARG A 801 -28.66 -17.54 18.81
C ARG A 801 -28.18 -16.84 17.53
N ALA A 802 -26.87 -16.85 17.29
CA ALA A 802 -26.25 -16.34 16.06
C ALA A 802 -26.28 -17.37 14.90
N GLY A 803 -26.87 -18.55 15.08
CA GLY A 803 -26.94 -19.62 14.07
C GLY A 803 -25.62 -20.34 13.86
N ARG A 804 -24.70 -20.30 14.81
CA ARG A 804 -23.36 -20.92 14.74
C ARG A 804 -23.26 -22.25 15.49
N ALA A 805 -24.33 -22.69 16.13
CA ALA A 805 -24.50 -24.00 16.75
C ALA A 805 -25.99 -24.38 16.71
N GLU A 806 -26.28 -25.67 16.66
CA GLU A 806 -27.64 -26.23 16.66
C GLU A 806 -27.81 -27.15 17.86
N GLU A 807 -28.89 -26.96 18.61
CA GLU A 807 -29.30 -27.81 19.73
C GLU A 807 -30.21 -28.93 19.21
N ASN A 808 -29.71 -30.17 19.25
CA ASN A 808 -30.46 -31.35 18.79
C ASN A 808 -31.18 -32.07 19.95
N THR A 809 -30.67 -31.90 21.18
CA THR A 809 -31.28 -32.41 22.42
C THR A 809 -31.61 -31.23 23.33
N GLU A 810 -32.87 -31.11 23.76
CA GLU A 810 -33.32 -30.03 24.64
C GLU A 810 -32.47 -29.93 25.92
N GLY A 811 -31.92 -28.75 26.21
CA GLY A 811 -31.09 -28.48 27.39
C GLY A 811 -29.60 -28.79 27.21
N ALA A 812 -29.19 -29.32 26.04
CA ALA A 812 -27.80 -29.63 25.77
C ALA A 812 -26.92 -28.38 25.72
N ILE A 813 -27.39 -27.28 25.12
CA ILE A 813 -26.62 -26.03 25.08
C ILE A 813 -26.45 -25.47 26.49
N GLU A 814 -27.50 -25.50 27.31
CA GLU A 814 -27.42 -25.04 28.71
C GLU A 814 -26.41 -25.86 29.53
N LEU A 815 -26.43 -27.19 29.36
CA LEU A 815 -25.42 -28.07 29.97
C LEU A 815 -24.01 -27.75 29.45
N ALA A 816 -23.85 -27.57 28.14
CA ALA A 816 -22.57 -27.22 27.54
C ALA A 816 -22.02 -25.90 28.08
N GLU A 817 -22.87 -24.88 28.25
CA GLU A 817 -22.47 -23.61 28.88
C GLU A 817 -21.94 -23.84 30.30
N ALA A 818 -22.70 -24.58 31.11
CA ALA A 818 -22.33 -24.88 32.50
C ALA A 818 -21.06 -25.72 32.60
N MET A 819 -20.79 -26.59 31.62
CA MET A 819 -19.56 -27.38 31.53
C MET A 819 -18.36 -26.52 31.08
N PHE A 820 -18.49 -25.75 29.99
CA PHE A 820 -17.38 -25.04 29.36
C PHE A 820 -16.99 -23.73 30.06
N ALA A 821 -17.86 -23.19 30.92
CA ALA A 821 -17.57 -22.03 31.76
C ALA A 821 -16.25 -22.18 32.54
N THR A 822 -15.57 -21.05 32.75
CA THR A 822 -14.31 -20.97 33.50
C THR A 822 -14.38 -19.88 34.56
N VAL A 823 -13.60 -20.03 35.63
CA VAL A 823 -13.56 -19.06 36.74
C VAL A 823 -12.89 -17.75 36.32
N ARG A 824 -11.93 -17.83 35.40
CA ARG A 824 -11.27 -16.68 34.77
C ARG A 824 -11.42 -16.76 33.27
N ALA A 825 -11.45 -15.59 32.63
CA ALA A 825 -11.36 -15.51 31.19
C ALA A 825 -9.97 -16.01 30.73
N PRO A 826 -9.89 -16.65 29.55
CA PRO A 826 -8.61 -16.99 28.98
C PRO A 826 -7.86 -15.72 28.57
N TRP A 827 -6.53 -15.76 28.64
CA TRP A 827 -5.68 -14.59 28.41
C TRP A 827 -4.31 -14.99 27.86
N CYS A 828 -3.85 -14.27 26.84
CA CYS A 828 -2.55 -14.49 26.21
C CYS A 828 -1.82 -13.15 26.00
N PRO A 829 -0.88 -12.76 26.87
CA PRO A 829 -0.17 -11.49 26.72
C PRO A 829 0.95 -11.52 25.68
N MET A 830 1.38 -12.70 25.21
CA MET A 830 2.45 -12.84 24.23
C MET A 830 1.91 -12.78 22.80
N MET A 831 2.42 -11.83 22.00
CA MET A 831 2.27 -11.83 20.55
C MET A 831 3.40 -12.68 19.95
N PHE A 832 3.08 -13.57 19.00
CA PHE A 832 4.02 -14.49 18.38
C PHE A 832 3.78 -14.62 16.88
#